data_AF-A0AA38ZWN4-F1
#
_entry.id   AF-A0AA38ZWN4-F1
#
_cell.length_a   1.000
_cell.length_b   1.000
_cell.length_c   1.000
_cell.angle_alpha   90.00
_cell.angle_beta   90.00
_cell.angle_gamma   90.00
#
_symmetry.space_group_name_H-M   'P 1'
#
loop_
_entity.id
_entity.type
_entity.pdbx_description
1 polymer ?
#
loop_
_entity_poly.entity_id
_entity_poly.type
_entity_poly.pdbx_seq_one_letter_code
_entity_poly.pdbx_strand_id
1 'polypeptide(L)'
;MSSQSTILFLYPFPKCPQTPPSISTQKYAGGVPPFKPKDKWVNGNLNLKCKAILKPQTQAINDRVDVFQNGAPGVEKLHEIVEDDTEKELTLKGYGSIEIKKHVDTVRSMLSSMEDGEISISAYDTAWVALVKDINGTDTPQFPSSLQWIANNQLEDGSWGDVYFFSPYDRILNTLACVIALKSWNIHPEKFEKGMSFIRENICKLEKEKAEHMPIGFEVAFPSLLEIAEDMGIEVPDDSPVLQEIYAQRDLKLKKIPKDIMHRVPTGLLFSLEGMPGLDWEMLLNLQFQDGSFLFSPSSTAYALMHTKDEKCLTYLNKVVERFNGGVPNAYPVDMFERMWGVDRLQRLGISRYFEPEIKVCMNYVYRYWNKNGICWARNTRVSDVDDTSMGFRLLRLHGYDVSPDVFKQFEKGDEFVCFPGQSSQAITGLFNLFRASQFLLPGEKILENARKFCSKFLREKQTCNQLEDKWIIAKDLAGEVGYALDIPWYASLPRVETRFYVEQYGGGDDIWIGKTFYRMYHVNNDIYSELAKLDFNNCQELHQLEWERIQEWWTHSHLQEFGLSRETLLLAYFLAAASIFEPERSVERVAWAKAAVLVEAVASYFNKETCIKQRRAFLLKFGYSASGGRYRKINGSSHLSKTGEELAGLLLTTSNQLSLDAQELHGSDIRQLLHHTWEMWLTKNLAEEEGYQGEAEVLVDVINLCSGHSITEELLNHPLYKHLLHLTNGVSHQLSPFYQHKAHIGSYNPEKESDVSSKVEPDMQELAQLVLQNSTEDIDPEIKRTFLMVAKSFYYAAYCDPATIDSHIAKDTKGHIAEGANSTALQLGREKILEDAKKFCSKFLREKQACNQLLDNWIIKKDLPGEVGYALDIRWYASLPRVEARLLHRTIWRMPYVYNPVYSELAKLDFNNCQALHQLEWNMIQNHLEEFGINKGTLLLAYFLAAANIFEPERSIERLAWAKTAVLVEAVASSFNKETCIEQKRAFLLKFGEGTTSGDYMKINGRSNLSKVGEELVGLLLTTLNQLSLEAQEKVPTCTRSAMWYGEVRGKQFEGRMEY
;
A
#
# COMPACT_ATOMS: atom_id res chain seq x y z
N MET A 1 9.42 18.93 -42.37
CA MET A 1 10.19 20.03 -42.99
C MET A 1 10.03 21.27 -42.14
N SER A 2 11.01 22.19 -42.17
CA SER A 2 11.12 23.44 -41.37
C SER A 2 10.89 23.26 -39.85
N SER A 3 11.87 23.29 -38.95
CA SER A 3 13.04 24.18 -38.80
C SER A 3 12.69 25.66 -38.58
N GLN A 4 12.74 26.11 -37.31
CA GLN A 4 13.37 27.38 -36.90
C GLN A 4 13.28 27.56 -35.37
N SER A 5 14.43 27.84 -34.73
CA SER A 5 14.58 28.44 -33.40
C SER A 5 16.07 28.75 -33.20
N THR A 6 16.50 29.92 -33.69
CA THR A 6 17.91 30.26 -33.84
C THR A 6 18.31 31.41 -32.89
N ILE A 7 19.13 31.06 -31.89
CA ILE A 7 20.34 31.72 -31.37
C ILE A 7 20.43 33.28 -31.36
N LEU A 8 21.08 33.82 -30.31
CA LEU A 8 21.63 35.20 -30.10
C LEU A 8 20.74 36.22 -29.35
N PHE A 9 21.24 37.02 -28.37
CA PHE A 9 22.49 36.97 -27.58
C PHE A 9 22.42 37.92 -26.35
N LEU A 10 23.38 37.77 -25.42
CA LEU A 10 23.94 38.73 -24.43
C LEU A 10 23.15 40.00 -23.99
N TYR A 11 23.03 40.20 -22.66
CA TYR A 11 23.17 41.50 -22.00
C TYR A 11 24.09 41.39 -20.76
N PRO A 12 24.78 42.46 -20.31
CA PRO A 12 25.88 42.37 -19.35
C PRO A 12 25.47 42.62 -17.89
N PHE A 13 26.17 41.98 -16.96
CA PHE A 13 26.08 42.34 -15.53
C PHE A 13 26.69 43.74 -15.27
N PRO A 14 25.98 44.65 -14.58
CA PRO A 14 26.55 45.92 -14.14
C PRO A 14 27.57 45.69 -13.01
N LYS A 15 28.68 46.43 -13.03
CA LYS A 15 29.72 46.37 -12.00
C LYS A 15 29.20 46.92 -10.67
N CYS A 16 29.34 46.16 -9.58
CA CYS A 16 29.07 46.65 -8.23
C CYS A 16 30.26 47.49 -7.71
N PRO A 17 30.05 48.73 -7.22
CA PRO A 17 31.07 49.52 -6.51
C PRO A 17 31.38 48.95 -5.10
N GLN A 18 32.46 49.44 -4.49
CA GLN A 18 33.08 48.81 -3.32
C GLN A 18 32.70 49.43 -1.96
N THR A 19 32.77 48.58 -0.92
CA THR A 19 33.10 48.86 0.50
C THR A 19 32.21 49.75 1.38
N PRO A 20 31.85 49.29 2.61
CA PRO A 20 31.31 50.12 3.69
C PRO A 20 32.44 50.66 4.63
N PRO A 21 32.18 51.71 5.44
CA PRO A 21 33.13 52.24 6.41
C PRO A 21 33.08 51.60 7.82
N SER A 22 34.27 51.25 8.33
CA SER A 22 34.76 51.21 9.74
C SER A 22 33.77 51.50 10.90
N ILE A 23 33.58 50.63 11.92
CA ILE A 23 34.51 50.10 12.97
C ILE A 23 34.66 50.99 14.23
N SER A 24 34.33 50.42 15.40
CA SER A 24 35.04 50.58 16.70
C SER A 24 34.65 49.40 17.63
N THR A 25 35.48 48.49 18.13
CA THR A 25 36.66 48.59 19.06
C THR A 25 36.33 49.24 20.41
N GLN A 26 36.74 48.76 21.59
CA GLN A 26 37.42 47.51 22.02
C GLN A 26 37.43 47.47 23.58
N LYS A 27 37.59 46.28 24.22
CA LYS A 27 38.51 46.10 25.38
C LYS A 27 38.67 44.62 25.82
N TYR A 28 39.75 44.35 26.57
CA TYR A 28 40.28 43.02 26.92
C TYR A 28 40.24 42.71 28.42
N ALA A 29 40.01 41.44 28.76
CA ALA A 29 40.72 40.63 29.78
C ALA A 29 40.27 39.15 29.64
N GLY A 30 41.05 38.10 29.90
CA GLY A 30 42.50 38.02 30.20
C GLY A 30 42.83 36.87 31.17
N GLY A 31 43.27 35.69 30.69
CA GLY A 31 43.69 34.58 31.56
C GLY A 31 44.01 33.25 30.85
N VAL A 32 45.26 32.79 30.96
CA VAL A 32 45.85 31.49 30.49
C VAL A 32 47.24 31.35 31.16
N PRO A 33 47.98 30.21 31.08
CA PRO A 33 47.67 28.80 30.79
C PRO A 33 48.07 27.96 32.07
N PRO A 34 48.80 26.82 32.12
CA PRO A 34 49.20 25.73 31.17
C PRO A 34 48.73 24.33 31.70
N PHE A 35 49.26 23.12 31.41
CA PHE A 35 50.49 22.66 30.71
C PHE A 35 50.31 21.32 29.93
N LYS A 36 51.04 20.22 30.23
CA LYS A 36 51.14 18.98 29.42
C LYS A 36 51.39 17.70 30.28
N PRO A 37 51.22 16.46 29.73
CA PRO A 37 51.07 15.21 30.49
C PRO A 37 52.34 14.34 30.61
N LYS A 38 52.29 13.24 31.39
CA LYS A 38 53.14 12.04 31.19
C LYS A 38 52.73 10.74 31.92
N ASP A 39 53.08 9.62 31.26
CA ASP A 39 53.51 8.30 31.77
C ASP A 39 52.59 7.30 32.53
N LYS A 40 52.34 6.19 31.81
CA LYS A 40 52.49 4.75 32.17
C LYS A 40 51.33 3.90 32.74
N TRP A 41 51.37 2.63 32.32
CA TRP A 41 50.46 1.52 32.65
C TRP A 41 50.84 0.82 33.96
N VAL A 42 49.84 0.27 34.69
CA VAL A 42 49.94 -0.97 35.49
C VAL A 42 48.58 -1.71 35.44
N ASN A 43 48.60 -3.05 35.44
CA ASN A 43 47.40 -3.91 35.50
C ASN A 43 46.68 -3.85 36.87
N GLY A 44 45.38 -4.13 36.90
CA GLY A 44 44.64 -4.36 38.15
C GLY A 44 43.16 -4.71 38.00
N ASN A 45 42.82 -6.00 37.93
CA ASN A 45 41.43 -6.47 38.09
C ASN A 45 40.99 -6.35 39.56
N LEU A 46 39.79 -5.81 39.82
CA LEU A 46 38.73 -6.53 40.57
C LEU A 46 37.41 -5.73 40.69
N ASN A 47 36.32 -6.49 40.81
CA ASN A 47 34.93 -6.05 40.96
C ASN A 47 34.68 -5.10 42.16
N LEU A 48 33.65 -4.24 42.06
CA LEU A 48 32.37 -4.46 42.77
C LEU A 48 31.26 -3.41 42.47
N LYS A 49 30.11 -3.91 42.01
CA LYS A 49 28.72 -3.40 42.24
C LYS A 49 28.43 -1.89 42.12
N CYS A 50 27.66 -1.54 41.09
CA CYS A 50 26.56 -0.57 41.23
C CYS A 50 25.20 -1.29 41.15
N LYS A 51 24.19 -0.76 41.85
CA LYS A 51 22.80 -1.23 41.78
C LYS A 51 21.93 -0.18 41.09
N ALA A 52 21.27 -0.57 40.01
CA ALA A 52 20.00 0.00 39.55
C ALA A 52 19.19 -1.15 38.94
N ILE A 53 17.86 -1.14 39.05
CA ILE A 53 17.01 -2.30 38.77
C ILE A 53 16.03 -1.97 37.65
N LEU A 54 16.15 -2.69 36.53
CA LEU A 54 15.12 -2.85 35.52
C LEU A 54 15.22 -4.29 34.97
N LYS A 55 14.14 -5.06 35.10
CA LYS A 55 13.90 -6.32 34.39
C LYS A 55 12.39 -6.49 34.14
N PRO A 56 11.97 -7.22 33.09
CA PRO A 56 10.58 -7.21 32.65
C PRO A 56 9.67 -8.02 33.59
N GLN A 57 8.42 -7.58 33.73
CA GLN A 57 7.36 -8.38 34.33
C GLN A 57 6.71 -9.26 33.26
N THR A 58 7.01 -10.56 33.29
CA THR A 58 6.30 -11.57 32.46
C THR A 58 6.23 -12.91 33.20
N GLN A 59 6.07 -12.87 34.52
CA GLN A 59 5.88 -14.03 35.41
C GLN A 59 5.38 -13.54 36.78
N ALA A 60 4.08 -13.21 36.88
CA ALA A 60 3.47 -12.67 38.10
C ALA A 60 1.95 -12.95 38.25
N ILE A 61 1.41 -13.95 37.54
CA ILE A 61 -0.02 -14.34 37.60
C ILE A 61 -0.12 -15.87 37.76
N ASN A 62 0.22 -16.39 38.95
CA ASN A 62 -0.06 -17.78 39.33
C ASN A 62 -0.02 -18.01 40.85
N ASP A 63 0.86 -17.33 41.60
CA ASP A 63 1.00 -17.51 43.05
C ASP A 63 0.24 -16.47 43.88
N ARG A 64 -1.11 -16.54 43.93
CA ARG A 64 -1.92 -15.89 45.00
C ARG A 64 -3.37 -16.36 45.18
N VAL A 65 -3.66 -17.63 44.93
CA VAL A 65 -4.87 -18.28 45.48
C VAL A 65 -4.49 -19.00 46.76
N ASP A 66 -4.66 -18.36 47.92
CA ASP A 66 -5.24 -19.04 49.10
C ASP A 66 -5.50 -18.10 50.31
N VAL A 67 -6.38 -18.57 51.22
CA VAL A 67 -6.70 -18.02 52.56
C VAL A 67 -7.20 -16.56 52.64
N PHE A 68 -8.50 -16.35 52.39
CA PHE A 68 -9.47 -16.30 53.51
C PHE A 68 -10.93 -16.35 53.03
N GLN A 69 -11.68 -17.34 53.52
CA GLN A 69 -13.13 -17.43 53.37
C GLN A 69 -13.85 -16.66 54.48
N ASN A 70 -14.96 -15.99 54.13
CA ASN A 70 -16.29 -16.04 54.79
C ASN A 70 -17.05 -14.70 54.63
N GLY A 71 -18.20 -14.71 53.93
CA GLY A 71 -19.01 -13.48 53.76
C GLY A 71 -20.07 -13.49 52.65
N ALA A 72 -20.76 -14.62 52.40
CA ALA A 72 -21.92 -14.68 51.50
C ALA A 72 -23.18 -14.06 52.18
N PRO A 73 -24.26 -13.66 51.45
CA PRO A 73 -24.61 -14.11 50.10
C PRO A 73 -25.16 -13.06 49.09
N GLY A 74 -25.12 -13.43 47.80
CA GLY A 74 -26.36 -13.40 46.98
C GLY A 74 -26.42 -12.51 45.72
N VAL A 75 -25.81 -12.96 44.62
CA VAL A 75 -26.40 -12.93 43.26
C VAL A 75 -26.04 -14.27 42.58
N GLU A 76 -26.88 -14.77 41.67
CA GLU A 76 -26.77 -16.11 41.09
C GLU A 76 -25.85 -16.19 39.86
N LYS A 77 -25.50 -17.42 39.45
CA LYS A 77 -24.50 -17.73 38.41
C LYS A 77 -24.94 -17.33 36.99
N LEU A 78 -23.99 -16.84 36.20
CA LEU A 78 -23.86 -17.19 34.78
C LEU A 78 -22.38 -17.49 34.49
N HIS A 79 -22.04 -18.76 34.29
CA HIS A 79 -20.73 -19.22 33.81
C HIS A 79 -20.88 -20.64 33.26
N GLU A 80 -20.78 -20.78 31.94
CA GLU A 80 -20.36 -21.95 31.16
C GLU A 80 -20.36 -21.51 29.67
N ILE A 81 -19.62 -22.24 28.81
CA ILE A 81 -19.29 -21.91 27.40
C ILE A 81 -18.10 -20.92 27.26
N VAL A 82 -17.30 -21.14 26.21
CA VAL A 82 -16.02 -20.48 25.82
C VAL A 82 -14.80 -20.82 26.71
N GLU A 83 -14.19 -21.97 26.44
CA GLU A 83 -12.74 -22.22 26.65
C GLU A 83 -12.09 -22.91 25.43
N ASP A 84 -12.83 -23.73 24.68
CA ASP A 84 -12.32 -24.67 23.66
C ASP A 84 -11.84 -24.04 22.32
N ASP A 85 -12.33 -22.84 21.95
CA ASP A 85 -11.89 -22.14 20.72
C ASP A 85 -10.55 -21.40 20.89
N THR A 86 -10.18 -21.06 22.13
CA THR A 86 -9.09 -20.13 22.46
C THR A 86 -7.69 -20.62 22.06
N GLU A 87 -7.42 -21.94 22.16
CA GLU A 87 -6.08 -22.49 21.87
C GLU A 87 -5.71 -22.44 20.37
N LYS A 88 -6.70 -22.50 19.47
CA LYS A 88 -6.46 -22.39 18.02
C LYS A 88 -6.20 -20.95 17.59
N GLU A 89 -6.87 -19.98 18.19
CA GLU A 89 -6.66 -18.56 17.90
C GLU A 89 -5.25 -18.11 18.35
N LEU A 90 -4.82 -18.57 19.53
CA LEU A 90 -3.50 -18.27 20.09
C LEU A 90 -2.34 -18.84 19.27
N THR A 91 -2.51 -20.02 18.66
CA THR A 91 -1.42 -20.67 17.90
C THR A 91 -1.15 -20.00 16.55
N LEU A 92 -2.15 -19.43 15.88
CA LEU A 92 -1.98 -18.67 14.64
C LEU A 92 -1.46 -17.25 14.90
N LYS A 93 -2.06 -16.53 15.87
CA LYS A 93 -1.60 -15.19 16.28
C LYS A 93 -0.15 -15.18 16.81
N GLY A 94 0.30 -16.30 17.37
CA GLY A 94 1.70 -16.49 17.77
C GLY A 94 2.70 -16.49 16.62
N TYR A 95 2.35 -16.97 15.43
CA TYR A 95 3.30 -17.12 14.31
C TYR A 95 3.58 -15.78 13.62
N GLY A 96 2.55 -15.09 13.14
CA GLY A 96 2.70 -13.80 12.46
C GLY A 96 3.38 -12.73 13.33
N SER A 97 3.12 -12.74 14.65
CA SER A 97 3.78 -11.86 15.63
C SER A 97 5.30 -12.10 15.71
N ILE A 98 5.74 -13.37 15.65
CA ILE A 98 7.17 -13.73 15.63
C ILE A 98 7.82 -13.30 14.32
N GLU A 99 7.15 -13.46 13.18
CA GLU A 99 7.70 -13.08 11.87
C GLU A 99 7.78 -11.56 11.71
N ILE A 100 6.71 -10.82 12.01
CA ILE A 100 6.71 -9.35 12.06
C ILE A 100 7.89 -8.86 12.91
N LYS A 101 8.09 -9.42 14.11
CA LYS A 101 9.22 -9.06 14.97
C LYS A 101 10.58 -9.37 14.33
N LYS A 102 10.76 -10.55 13.73
CA LYS A 102 12.00 -10.94 13.03
C LYS A 102 12.32 -9.98 11.88
N HIS A 103 11.34 -9.61 11.07
CA HIS A 103 11.53 -8.62 10.01
C HIS A 103 11.83 -7.22 10.58
N VAL A 104 11.11 -6.77 11.61
CA VAL A 104 11.38 -5.50 12.30
C VAL A 104 12.80 -5.44 12.87
N ASP A 105 13.27 -6.48 13.58
CA ASP A 105 14.63 -6.50 14.13
C ASP A 105 15.70 -6.53 13.00
N THR A 106 15.38 -7.13 11.84
CA THR A 106 16.24 -7.11 10.64
C THR A 106 16.30 -5.72 10.00
N VAL A 107 15.16 -5.07 9.77
CA VAL A 107 15.08 -3.70 9.21
C VAL A 107 15.73 -2.68 10.14
N ARG A 108 15.55 -2.83 11.46
CA ARG A 108 16.24 -2.01 12.45
C ARG A 108 17.76 -2.14 12.34
N SER A 109 18.26 -3.36 12.13
CA SER A 109 19.69 -3.59 11.88
C SER A 109 20.16 -2.87 10.62
N MET A 110 19.44 -3.00 9.50
CA MET A 110 19.74 -2.32 8.23
C MET A 110 19.86 -0.80 8.39
N LEU A 111 18.84 -0.16 8.96
CA LEU A 111 18.81 1.28 9.23
C LEU A 111 19.96 1.72 10.15
N SER A 112 20.26 0.92 11.18
CA SER A 112 21.35 1.20 12.13
C SER A 112 22.74 1.03 11.52
N SER A 113 22.88 0.24 10.44
CA SER A 113 24.13 0.02 9.71
C SER A 113 24.34 0.96 8.51
N MET A 114 23.41 1.89 8.23
CA MET A 114 23.59 2.86 7.14
C MET A 114 24.83 3.73 7.39
N GLU A 115 25.82 3.63 6.49
CA GLU A 115 27.04 4.45 6.48
C GLU A 115 27.10 5.33 5.22
N ASP A 116 27.93 4.95 4.24
CA ASP A 116 28.13 5.65 2.97
C ASP A 116 27.28 5.07 1.81
N GLY A 117 26.58 3.94 2.04
CA GLY A 117 25.49 3.41 1.21
C GLY A 117 25.68 1.96 0.72
N GLU A 118 24.66 1.10 0.87
CA GLU A 118 24.67 -0.28 0.35
C GLU A 118 24.14 -0.34 -1.10
N ILE A 119 25.06 -0.06 -2.03
CA ILE A 119 24.85 -0.05 -3.48
C ILE A 119 25.57 -1.24 -4.16
N SER A 120 24.97 -1.81 -5.21
CA SER A 120 25.60 -2.89 -5.97
C SER A 120 26.84 -2.43 -6.76
N ILE A 121 27.83 -3.32 -6.86
CA ILE A 121 29.08 -3.09 -7.60
C ILE A 121 28.81 -2.97 -9.11
N SER A 122 29.53 -2.07 -9.78
CA SER A 122 29.49 -1.85 -11.22
C SER A 122 30.76 -2.42 -11.87
N ALA A 123 30.61 -3.29 -12.86
CA ALA A 123 31.75 -3.92 -13.51
C ALA A 123 32.45 -2.95 -14.48
N TYR A 124 31.71 -2.02 -15.11
CA TYR A 124 32.25 -0.90 -15.88
C TYR A 124 33.18 -0.01 -15.05
N ASP A 125 32.70 0.51 -13.90
CA ASP A 125 33.53 1.34 -13.03
C ASP A 125 34.71 0.55 -12.44
N THR A 126 34.50 -0.71 -12.06
CA THR A 126 35.58 -1.59 -11.58
C THR A 126 36.65 -1.84 -12.64
N ALA A 127 36.28 -1.93 -13.93
CA ALA A 127 37.22 -2.04 -15.03
C ALA A 127 38.06 -0.77 -15.21
N TRP A 128 37.47 0.42 -15.10
CA TRP A 128 38.23 1.68 -15.13
C TRP A 128 39.22 1.79 -13.96
N VAL A 129 38.82 1.41 -12.75
CA VAL A 129 39.74 1.34 -11.60
C VAL A 129 40.85 0.30 -11.83
N ALA A 130 40.52 -0.85 -12.42
CA ALA A 130 41.47 -1.90 -12.76
C ALA A 130 42.48 -1.51 -13.87
N LEU A 131 42.19 -0.50 -14.69
CA LEU A 131 43.11 0.05 -15.70
C LEU A 131 44.19 0.99 -15.12
N VAL A 132 44.00 1.48 -13.89
CA VAL A 132 44.96 2.40 -13.26
C VAL A 132 46.29 1.69 -13.02
N LYS A 133 47.37 2.20 -13.65
CA LYS A 133 48.75 1.76 -13.37
C LYS A 133 49.24 2.36 -12.06
N ASP A 134 50.12 1.65 -11.35
CA ASP A 134 50.81 2.16 -10.15
C ASP A 134 51.40 3.56 -10.41
N ILE A 135 51.03 4.52 -9.54
CA ILE A 135 51.46 5.91 -9.71
C ILE A 135 52.98 6.09 -9.56
N ASN A 136 53.67 5.16 -8.87
CA ASN A 136 55.11 5.17 -8.63
C ASN A 136 55.92 4.66 -9.84
N GLY A 137 55.28 4.02 -10.82
CA GLY A 137 55.85 3.60 -12.09
C GLY A 137 56.36 2.16 -12.17
N THR A 138 55.87 1.22 -11.36
CA THR A 138 56.26 -0.20 -11.44
C THR A 138 55.67 -0.97 -12.63
N ASP A 139 54.85 -0.32 -13.46
CA ASP A 139 54.09 -0.89 -14.58
C ASP A 139 53.23 -2.11 -14.19
N THR A 140 52.71 -2.10 -12.95
CA THR A 140 51.73 -3.05 -12.40
C THR A 140 50.41 -2.34 -12.10
N PRO A 141 49.28 -3.06 -11.95
CA PRO A 141 48.00 -2.44 -11.58
C PRO A 141 48.07 -1.81 -10.19
N GLN A 142 47.53 -0.59 -10.06
CA GLN A 142 47.39 0.14 -8.79
C GLN A 142 46.40 -0.56 -7.84
N PHE A 143 45.39 -1.23 -8.42
CA PHE A 143 44.32 -1.94 -7.71
C PHE A 143 44.21 -3.42 -8.18
N PRO A 144 45.13 -4.31 -7.79
CA PRO A 144 45.10 -5.73 -8.21
C PRO A 144 43.81 -6.46 -7.78
N SER A 145 43.19 -6.02 -6.68
CA SER A 145 41.91 -6.52 -6.19
C SER A 145 40.75 -6.28 -7.16
N SER A 146 40.77 -5.20 -7.93
CA SER A 146 39.74 -4.90 -8.94
C SER A 146 39.83 -5.85 -10.14
N LEU A 147 41.04 -6.22 -10.57
CA LEU A 147 41.22 -7.28 -11.58
C LEU A 147 40.75 -8.65 -11.06
N GLN A 148 41.06 -8.97 -9.80
CA GLN A 148 40.58 -10.20 -9.17
C GLN A 148 39.05 -10.23 -9.03
N TRP A 149 38.42 -9.08 -8.75
CA TRP A 149 36.97 -8.95 -8.74
C TRP A 149 36.38 -9.20 -10.13
N ILE A 150 36.92 -8.58 -11.19
CA ILE A 150 36.47 -8.79 -12.58
C ILE A 150 36.58 -10.26 -12.96
N ALA A 151 37.71 -10.91 -12.65
CA ALA A 151 37.89 -12.33 -12.90
C ALA A 151 36.85 -13.19 -12.17
N ASN A 152 36.54 -12.88 -10.91
CA ASN A 152 35.63 -13.68 -10.09
C ASN A 152 34.13 -13.50 -10.42
N ASN A 153 33.73 -12.35 -10.98
CA ASN A 153 32.32 -11.96 -11.14
C ASN A 153 31.81 -11.97 -12.60
N GLN A 154 32.45 -12.75 -13.48
CA GLN A 154 31.92 -13.01 -14.82
C GLN A 154 30.71 -13.95 -14.74
N LEU A 155 29.63 -13.60 -15.43
CA LEU A 155 28.38 -14.36 -15.48
C LEU A 155 28.52 -15.63 -16.36
N GLU A 156 27.57 -16.56 -16.22
CA GLU A 156 27.61 -17.86 -16.92
C GLU A 156 27.58 -17.71 -18.45
N ASP A 157 26.89 -16.69 -18.96
CA ASP A 157 26.81 -16.32 -20.38
C ASP A 157 28.09 -15.64 -20.91
N GLY A 158 29.09 -15.42 -20.05
CA GLY A 158 30.35 -14.74 -20.38
C GLY A 158 30.34 -13.23 -20.20
N SER A 159 29.18 -12.62 -19.90
CA SER A 159 29.05 -11.18 -19.68
C SER A 159 29.38 -10.73 -18.25
N TRP A 160 29.32 -9.41 -18.04
CA TRP A 160 29.22 -8.76 -16.73
C TRP A 160 28.04 -7.78 -16.75
N GLY A 161 27.49 -7.43 -15.59
CA GLY A 161 26.35 -6.51 -15.43
C GLY A 161 25.38 -7.00 -14.33
N ASP A 162 24.13 -6.51 -14.31
CA ASP A 162 23.14 -6.99 -13.33
C ASP A 162 22.85 -8.50 -13.50
N VAL A 163 22.82 -9.23 -12.39
CA VAL A 163 22.70 -10.70 -12.35
C VAL A 163 21.29 -11.16 -12.70
N TYR A 164 20.27 -10.40 -12.28
CA TYR A 164 18.87 -10.83 -12.32
C TYR A 164 18.10 -10.21 -13.49
N PHE A 165 18.54 -9.07 -14.02
CA PHE A 165 17.97 -8.40 -15.17
C PHE A 165 18.94 -8.40 -16.36
N PHE A 166 18.40 -8.62 -17.56
CA PHE A 166 19.16 -8.56 -18.80
C PHE A 166 18.80 -7.30 -19.58
N SER A 167 19.75 -6.37 -19.71
CA SER A 167 19.69 -5.25 -20.67
C SER A 167 20.90 -5.34 -21.61
N PRO A 168 20.72 -5.32 -22.94
CA PRO A 168 21.81 -5.21 -23.91
C PRO A 168 22.74 -4.05 -23.59
N TYR A 169 22.20 -2.86 -23.28
CA TYR A 169 23.02 -1.68 -22.96
C TYR A 169 23.91 -1.92 -21.75
N ASP A 170 23.36 -2.45 -20.64
CA ASP A 170 24.13 -2.73 -19.43
C ASP A 170 25.17 -3.84 -19.68
N ARG A 171 24.74 -4.99 -20.18
CA ARG A 171 25.62 -6.16 -20.34
C ARG A 171 26.75 -5.90 -21.32
N ILE A 172 26.52 -5.21 -22.43
CA ILE A 172 27.56 -4.95 -23.44
C ILE A 172 28.55 -3.90 -22.93
N LEU A 173 28.09 -2.84 -22.26
CA LEU A 173 28.95 -1.80 -21.67
C LEU A 173 29.89 -2.38 -20.61
N ASN A 174 29.35 -3.12 -19.64
CA ASN A 174 30.13 -3.78 -18.59
C ASN A 174 31.11 -4.81 -19.17
N THR A 175 30.66 -5.65 -20.11
CA THR A 175 31.50 -6.71 -20.69
C THR A 175 32.67 -6.15 -21.49
N LEU A 176 32.45 -5.11 -22.31
CA LEU A 176 33.52 -4.48 -23.10
C LEU A 176 34.59 -3.86 -22.19
N ALA A 177 34.17 -3.17 -21.13
CA ALA A 177 35.10 -2.59 -20.15
C ALA A 177 35.94 -3.67 -19.44
N CYS A 178 35.30 -4.75 -18.95
CA CYS A 178 36.01 -5.87 -18.33
C CYS A 178 36.99 -6.57 -19.29
N VAL A 179 36.59 -6.78 -20.54
CA VAL A 179 37.43 -7.36 -21.60
C VAL A 179 38.67 -6.49 -21.86
N ILE A 180 38.52 -5.17 -21.96
CA ILE A 180 39.62 -4.19 -22.11
C ILE A 180 40.57 -4.26 -20.90
N ALA A 181 40.05 -4.32 -19.67
CA ALA A 181 40.87 -4.42 -18.46
C ALA A 181 41.67 -5.74 -18.41
N LEU A 182 41.04 -6.89 -18.70
CA LEU A 182 41.73 -8.19 -18.73
C LEU A 182 42.81 -8.25 -19.82
N LYS A 183 42.52 -7.68 -21.01
CA LYS A 183 43.47 -7.58 -22.13
C LYS A 183 44.66 -6.69 -21.79
N SER A 184 44.44 -5.55 -21.14
CA SER A 184 45.47 -4.57 -20.78
C SER A 184 46.58 -5.14 -19.91
N TRP A 185 46.24 -6.11 -19.05
CA TRP A 185 47.18 -6.79 -18.17
C TRP A 185 47.56 -8.21 -18.65
N ASN A 186 47.02 -8.65 -19.80
CA ASN A 186 47.21 -9.97 -20.38
C ASN A 186 46.93 -11.12 -19.39
N ILE A 187 45.84 -11.01 -18.64
CA ILE A 187 45.37 -12.02 -17.67
C ILE A 187 44.02 -12.63 -18.09
N HIS A 188 43.74 -13.83 -17.58
CA HIS A 188 42.48 -14.55 -17.81
C HIS A 188 42.00 -14.59 -19.28
N PRO A 189 42.82 -15.08 -20.23
CA PRO A 189 42.41 -15.19 -21.63
C PRO A 189 41.14 -16.03 -21.83
N GLU A 190 40.88 -17.01 -20.96
CA GLU A 190 39.66 -17.81 -20.94
C GLU A 190 38.39 -17.00 -20.61
N LYS A 191 38.54 -15.88 -19.92
CA LYS A 191 37.46 -14.95 -19.57
C LYS A 191 37.30 -13.85 -20.62
N PHE A 192 38.41 -13.37 -21.16
CA PHE A 192 38.45 -12.48 -22.33
C PHE A 192 37.68 -13.08 -23.52
N GLU A 193 37.98 -14.31 -23.93
CA GLU A 193 37.30 -14.93 -25.08
C GLU A 193 35.81 -15.19 -24.83
N LYS A 194 35.41 -15.53 -23.60
CA LYS A 194 33.99 -15.64 -23.22
C LYS A 194 33.26 -14.29 -23.35
N GLY A 195 33.85 -13.21 -22.85
CA GLY A 195 33.29 -11.86 -22.99
C GLY A 195 33.19 -11.42 -24.45
N MET A 196 34.20 -11.76 -25.27
CA MET A 196 34.18 -11.49 -26.70
C MET A 196 33.15 -12.35 -27.47
N SER A 197 32.92 -13.60 -27.09
CA SER A 197 31.81 -14.40 -27.65
C SER A 197 30.47 -13.74 -27.32
N PHE A 198 30.25 -13.38 -26.05
CA PHE A 198 29.04 -12.67 -25.63
C PHE A 198 28.82 -11.38 -26.43
N ILE A 199 29.83 -10.53 -26.58
CA ILE A 199 29.71 -9.27 -27.36
C ILE A 199 29.31 -9.58 -28.81
N ARG A 200 30.00 -10.50 -29.49
CA ARG A 200 29.69 -10.89 -30.89
C ARG A 200 28.27 -11.44 -31.05
N GLU A 201 27.77 -12.20 -30.08
CA GLU A 201 26.44 -12.80 -30.08
C GLU A 201 25.30 -11.83 -29.70
N ASN A 202 25.62 -10.71 -29.03
CA ASN A 202 24.62 -9.83 -28.41
C ASN A 202 24.61 -8.38 -28.94
N ILE A 203 25.66 -7.89 -29.61
CA ILE A 203 25.77 -6.46 -29.97
C ILE A 203 24.61 -5.95 -30.84
N CYS A 204 24.10 -6.76 -31.75
CA CYS A 204 22.93 -6.45 -32.58
C CYS A 204 21.59 -6.37 -31.81
N LYS A 205 21.57 -6.69 -30.51
CA LYS A 205 20.38 -6.51 -29.65
C LYS A 205 20.18 -5.04 -29.22
N LEU A 206 21.22 -4.22 -29.28
CA LEU A 206 21.14 -2.77 -29.01
C LEU A 206 20.13 -2.06 -29.94
N GLU A 207 19.96 -2.55 -31.17
CA GLU A 207 18.98 -2.05 -32.16
C GLU A 207 17.51 -2.16 -31.71
N LYS A 208 17.22 -2.94 -30.64
CA LYS A 208 15.86 -3.35 -30.24
C LYS A 208 15.54 -3.02 -28.79
N GLU A 209 16.48 -2.45 -28.06
CA GLU A 209 16.31 -2.09 -26.65
C GLU A 209 15.65 -0.71 -26.52
N LYS A 210 14.92 -0.48 -25.43
CA LYS A 210 14.29 0.83 -25.18
C LYS A 210 15.34 1.92 -24.94
N ALA A 211 15.19 3.08 -25.58
CA ALA A 211 16.08 4.22 -25.35
C ALA A 211 15.98 4.78 -23.91
N GLU A 212 14.84 4.54 -23.26
CA GLU A 212 14.55 4.80 -21.86
C GLU A 212 15.49 4.00 -20.94
N HIS A 213 15.79 2.74 -21.28
CA HIS A 213 16.70 1.85 -20.54
C HIS A 213 18.20 2.15 -20.78
N MET A 214 18.55 3.16 -21.57
CA MET A 214 19.94 3.49 -21.90
C MET A 214 20.67 4.15 -20.72
N PRO A 215 21.80 3.59 -20.21
CA PRO A 215 22.52 4.13 -19.05
C PRO A 215 23.04 5.57 -19.19
N ILE A 216 23.37 6.19 -18.06
CA ILE A 216 23.97 7.53 -17.98
C ILE A 216 25.25 7.57 -18.83
N GLY A 217 25.27 8.48 -19.80
CA GLY A 217 26.46 8.72 -20.61
C GLY A 217 26.79 7.62 -21.61
N PHE A 218 25.93 6.61 -21.82
CA PHE A 218 26.19 5.51 -22.76
C PHE A 218 26.57 6.02 -24.17
N GLU A 219 25.91 7.09 -24.68
CA GLU A 219 26.23 7.67 -26.00
C GLU A 219 27.63 8.31 -26.08
N VAL A 220 28.38 8.35 -24.98
CA VAL A 220 29.69 8.98 -24.87
C VAL A 220 30.73 7.96 -24.39
N ALA A 221 30.40 7.23 -23.32
CA ALA A 221 31.21 6.16 -22.74
C ALA A 221 31.42 4.97 -23.68
N PHE A 222 30.36 4.49 -24.37
CA PHE A 222 30.45 3.26 -25.16
C PHE A 222 31.32 3.42 -26.42
N PRO A 223 31.19 4.48 -27.25
CA PRO A 223 32.07 4.68 -28.40
C PRO A 223 33.55 4.89 -28.01
N SER A 224 33.83 5.49 -26.86
CA SER A 224 35.22 5.63 -26.40
C SER A 224 35.82 4.34 -25.84
N LEU A 225 35.00 3.39 -25.35
CA LEU A 225 35.48 2.02 -25.15
C LEU A 225 35.71 1.27 -26.48
N LEU A 226 34.92 1.54 -27.53
CA LEU A 226 35.16 0.96 -28.87
C LEU A 226 36.49 1.47 -29.47
N GLU A 227 36.78 2.77 -29.34
CA GLU A 227 38.07 3.35 -29.76
C GLU A 227 39.25 2.73 -28.99
N ILE A 228 39.13 2.56 -27.66
CA ILE A 228 40.15 1.87 -26.85
C ILE A 228 40.29 0.39 -27.25
N ALA A 229 39.19 -0.27 -27.62
CA ALA A 229 39.22 -1.65 -28.10
C ALA A 229 39.94 -1.76 -29.46
N GLU A 230 39.70 -0.83 -30.39
CA GLU A 230 40.37 -0.77 -31.70
C GLU A 230 41.88 -0.54 -31.53
N ASP A 231 42.30 0.45 -30.73
CA ASP A 231 43.71 0.74 -30.40
C ASP A 231 44.43 -0.48 -29.78
N MET A 232 43.70 -1.37 -29.12
CA MET A 232 44.20 -2.60 -28.50
C MET A 232 44.11 -3.84 -29.40
N GLY A 233 43.60 -3.73 -30.63
CA GLY A 233 43.40 -4.85 -31.55
C GLY A 233 42.32 -5.84 -31.07
N ILE A 234 41.27 -5.34 -30.42
CA ILE A 234 40.10 -6.12 -29.99
C ILE A 234 38.98 -5.93 -31.02
N GLU A 235 38.83 -6.90 -31.93
CA GLU A 235 37.80 -6.87 -32.98
C GLU A 235 36.37 -7.00 -32.41
N VAL A 236 35.68 -5.86 -32.29
CA VAL A 236 34.24 -5.77 -32.04
C VAL A 236 33.50 -5.66 -33.39
N PRO A 237 32.39 -6.36 -33.65
CA PRO A 237 31.71 -6.29 -34.95
C PRO A 237 31.07 -4.92 -35.22
N ASP A 238 31.55 -4.20 -36.24
CA ASP A 238 31.04 -2.88 -36.67
C ASP A 238 29.84 -2.97 -37.63
N ASP A 239 29.46 -4.18 -38.05
CA ASP A 239 28.42 -4.48 -39.05
C ASP A 239 27.00 -3.93 -38.71
N SER A 240 26.75 -3.53 -37.45
CA SER A 240 25.44 -3.09 -36.97
C SER A 240 25.25 -1.57 -37.11
N PRO A 241 24.18 -1.11 -37.80
CA PRO A 241 23.87 0.32 -37.93
C PRO A 241 23.75 1.10 -36.60
N VAL A 242 23.49 0.41 -35.49
CA VAL A 242 23.38 1.04 -34.16
C VAL A 242 24.68 1.71 -33.74
N LEU A 243 25.84 1.18 -34.13
CA LEU A 243 27.13 1.72 -33.73
C LEU A 243 27.38 3.07 -34.44
N GLN A 244 27.10 3.12 -35.74
CA GLN A 244 27.13 4.36 -36.53
C GLN A 244 26.17 5.41 -35.97
N GLU A 245 24.98 5.00 -35.49
CA GLU A 245 24.06 5.92 -34.81
C GLU A 245 24.62 6.42 -33.47
N ILE A 246 25.16 5.54 -32.60
CA ILE A 246 25.71 5.94 -31.30
C ILE A 246 26.92 6.88 -31.49
N TYR A 247 27.80 6.63 -32.48
CA TYR A 247 28.86 7.58 -32.85
C TYR A 247 28.31 8.95 -33.27
N ALA A 248 27.23 8.99 -34.07
CA ALA A 248 26.58 10.24 -34.45
C ALA A 248 25.89 10.96 -33.26
N GLN A 249 25.27 10.20 -32.35
CA GLN A 249 24.69 10.71 -31.11
C GLN A 249 25.79 11.32 -30.22
N ARG A 250 26.94 10.65 -30.05
CA ARG A 250 28.12 11.17 -29.36
C ARG A 250 28.55 12.51 -29.93
N ASP A 251 28.71 12.57 -31.25
CA ASP A 251 29.19 13.75 -31.96
C ASP A 251 28.24 14.95 -31.76
N LEU A 252 26.93 14.72 -31.83
CA LEU A 252 25.90 15.72 -31.55
C LEU A 252 25.87 16.14 -30.07
N LYS A 253 26.22 15.25 -29.14
CA LYS A 253 26.25 15.51 -27.69
C LYS A 253 27.51 16.30 -27.30
N LEU A 254 28.69 15.91 -27.78
CA LEU A 254 29.95 16.63 -27.60
C LEU A 254 29.90 18.04 -28.22
N LYS A 255 29.25 18.22 -29.39
CA LYS A 255 29.02 19.55 -30.00
C LYS A 255 28.06 20.45 -29.21
N LYS A 256 27.22 19.88 -28.33
CA LYS A 256 26.34 20.63 -27.42
C LYS A 256 26.98 20.97 -26.08
N ILE A 257 28.11 20.34 -25.72
CA ILE A 257 28.80 20.60 -24.44
C ILE A 257 29.55 21.94 -24.54
N PRO A 258 29.20 22.95 -23.71
CA PRO A 258 29.99 24.17 -23.61
C PRO A 258 31.31 23.86 -22.88
N LYS A 259 32.36 23.56 -23.65
CA LYS A 259 33.68 23.18 -23.10
C LYS A 259 34.25 24.26 -22.17
N ASP A 260 33.92 25.53 -22.35
CA ASP A 260 34.36 26.62 -21.46
C ASP A 260 33.66 26.61 -20.09
N ILE A 261 32.40 26.18 -20.02
CA ILE A 261 31.65 26.03 -18.76
C ILE A 261 32.07 24.74 -18.04
N MET A 262 32.24 23.64 -18.78
CA MET A 262 32.62 22.32 -18.25
C MET A 262 33.92 22.36 -17.41
N HIS A 263 34.87 23.22 -17.78
CA HIS A 263 36.14 23.41 -17.07
C HIS A 263 36.10 24.50 -15.97
N ARG A 264 34.96 25.17 -15.77
CA ARG A 264 34.83 26.32 -14.83
C ARG A 264 33.76 26.16 -13.76
N VAL A 265 32.77 25.31 -13.97
CA VAL A 265 31.62 25.13 -13.06
C VAL A 265 31.36 23.63 -12.87
N PRO A 266 31.15 23.13 -11.64
CA PRO A 266 30.71 21.76 -11.43
C PRO A 266 29.38 21.51 -12.14
N THR A 267 29.33 20.46 -12.97
CA THR A 267 28.14 20.04 -13.71
C THR A 267 28.08 18.52 -13.77
N GLY A 268 26.92 17.95 -14.16
CA GLY A 268 26.73 16.51 -14.35
C GLY A 268 27.74 15.85 -15.31
N LEU A 269 28.43 16.63 -16.15
CA LEU A 269 29.48 16.14 -17.05
C LEU A 269 30.70 15.55 -16.31
N LEU A 270 30.94 15.97 -15.06
CA LEU A 270 32.01 15.43 -14.22
C LEU A 270 31.79 13.95 -13.83
N PHE A 271 30.58 13.41 -14.02
CA PHE A 271 30.24 12.02 -13.76
C PHE A 271 30.67 11.05 -14.88
N SER A 272 31.21 11.55 -16.00
CA SER A 272 31.51 10.73 -17.19
C SER A 272 32.70 11.26 -18.01
N LEU A 273 33.75 11.76 -17.36
CA LEU A 273 34.93 12.32 -18.03
C LEU A 273 35.68 11.30 -18.90
N GLU A 274 35.59 10.01 -18.55
CA GLU A 274 36.23 8.88 -19.20
C GLU A 274 35.80 8.64 -20.67
N GLY A 275 34.69 9.22 -21.10
CA GLY A 275 34.25 9.22 -22.51
C GLY A 275 34.49 10.55 -23.24
N MET A 276 35.19 11.54 -22.65
CA MET A 276 35.28 12.89 -23.19
C MET A 276 36.68 13.23 -23.73
N PRO A 277 36.85 13.41 -25.06
CA PRO A 277 38.15 13.71 -25.64
C PRO A 277 38.55 15.19 -25.51
N GLY A 278 39.83 15.42 -25.22
CA GLY A 278 40.43 16.75 -25.14
C GLY A 278 39.93 17.55 -23.94
N LEU A 279 40.29 17.08 -22.75
CA LEU A 279 40.05 17.71 -21.44
C LEU A 279 41.26 18.52 -20.98
N ASP A 280 41.02 19.63 -20.29
CA ASP A 280 42.01 20.41 -19.56
C ASP A 280 42.02 19.96 -18.09
N TRP A 281 42.98 19.11 -17.75
CA TRP A 281 43.10 18.52 -16.42
C TRP A 281 43.52 19.52 -15.34
N GLU A 282 44.28 20.56 -15.68
CA GLU A 282 44.64 21.61 -14.72
C GLU A 282 43.39 22.39 -14.30
N MET A 283 42.51 22.72 -15.25
CA MET A 283 41.23 23.32 -14.93
C MET A 283 40.30 22.36 -14.18
N LEU A 284 40.16 21.10 -14.62
CA LEU A 284 39.26 20.12 -14.00
C LEU A 284 39.60 19.80 -12.53
N LEU A 285 40.88 19.78 -12.13
CA LEU A 285 41.26 19.53 -10.73
C LEU A 285 40.71 20.60 -9.77
N ASN A 286 40.44 21.83 -10.23
CA ASN A 286 39.74 22.84 -9.43
C ASN A 286 38.25 22.51 -9.20
N LEU A 287 37.69 21.61 -10.01
CA LEU A 287 36.32 21.09 -9.93
C LEU A 287 36.24 19.73 -9.22
N GLN A 288 37.33 19.18 -8.72
CA GLN A 288 37.33 18.00 -7.84
C GLN A 288 36.53 18.25 -6.55
N PHE A 289 35.90 17.22 -5.99
CA PHE A 289 35.12 17.26 -4.75
C PHE A 289 36.01 17.06 -3.51
N GLN A 290 35.47 17.38 -2.32
CA GLN A 290 36.25 17.37 -1.06
C GLN A 290 36.74 15.99 -0.64
N ASP A 291 36.07 14.92 -1.09
CA ASP A 291 36.44 13.53 -0.88
C ASP A 291 37.52 13.03 -1.86
N GLY A 292 37.89 13.83 -2.86
CA GLY A 292 38.81 13.47 -3.95
C GLY A 292 38.14 13.00 -5.24
N SER A 293 36.82 12.87 -5.26
CA SER A 293 36.08 12.37 -6.42
C SER A 293 35.86 13.42 -7.51
N PHE A 294 35.58 12.94 -8.72
CA PHE A 294 34.87 13.70 -9.74
C PHE A 294 33.38 13.34 -9.71
N LEU A 295 32.59 14.20 -9.05
CA LEU A 295 31.14 14.06 -8.84
C LEU A 295 30.74 12.64 -8.38
N PHE A 296 31.47 12.09 -7.40
CA PHE A 296 31.18 10.79 -6.79
C PHE A 296 31.27 9.58 -7.74
N SER A 297 31.89 9.71 -8.92
CA SER A 297 32.03 8.63 -9.91
C SER A 297 33.42 7.97 -9.86
N PRO A 298 33.53 6.67 -9.54
CA PRO A 298 34.81 5.94 -9.60
C PRO A 298 35.48 5.90 -10.97
N SER A 299 34.75 5.66 -12.08
CA SER A 299 35.30 5.62 -13.45
C SER A 299 35.98 6.95 -13.84
N SER A 300 35.22 8.04 -13.78
CA SER A 300 35.70 9.42 -14.00
C SER A 300 36.89 9.77 -13.09
N THR A 301 36.89 9.33 -11.83
CA THR A 301 37.99 9.58 -10.89
C THR A 301 39.23 8.71 -11.19
N ALA A 302 39.06 7.47 -11.67
CA ALA A 302 40.14 6.61 -12.12
C ALA A 302 40.80 7.15 -13.41
N TYR A 303 39.99 7.60 -14.36
CA TYR A 303 40.47 8.27 -15.57
C TYR A 303 41.24 9.56 -15.24
N ALA A 304 40.72 10.39 -14.32
CA ALA A 304 41.43 11.55 -13.81
C ALA A 304 42.77 11.16 -13.14
N LEU A 305 42.80 10.11 -12.33
CA LEU A 305 44.04 9.61 -11.69
C LEU A 305 45.08 9.16 -12.72
N MET A 306 44.67 8.44 -13.78
CA MET A 306 45.55 7.99 -14.87
C MET A 306 46.22 9.16 -15.61
N HIS A 307 45.53 10.30 -15.75
CA HIS A 307 46.07 11.49 -16.41
C HIS A 307 46.82 12.46 -15.48
N THR A 308 46.47 12.53 -14.20
CA THR A 308 46.98 13.58 -13.28
C THR A 308 47.92 13.08 -12.19
N LYS A 309 47.84 11.80 -11.80
CA LYS A 309 48.44 11.23 -10.59
C LYS A 309 48.03 11.94 -9.28
N ASP A 310 46.86 12.60 -9.24
CA ASP A 310 46.40 13.32 -8.05
C ASP A 310 46.17 12.40 -6.84
N GLU A 311 46.76 12.77 -5.69
CA GLU A 311 46.75 11.97 -4.46
C GLU A 311 45.34 11.82 -3.86
N LYS A 312 44.42 12.75 -4.09
CA LYS A 312 43.05 12.65 -3.55
C LYS A 312 42.19 11.74 -4.41
N CYS A 313 42.34 11.75 -5.74
CA CYS A 313 41.73 10.76 -6.62
C CYS A 313 42.14 9.34 -6.18
N LEU A 314 43.43 9.13 -5.88
CA LEU A 314 43.93 7.87 -5.32
C LEU A 314 43.35 7.58 -3.91
N THR A 315 43.27 8.58 -3.03
CA THR A 315 42.71 8.44 -1.68
C THR A 315 41.23 8.03 -1.71
N TYR A 316 40.44 8.66 -2.60
CA TYR A 316 39.04 8.29 -2.85
C TYR A 316 38.95 6.83 -3.32
N LEU A 317 39.65 6.47 -4.39
CA LEU A 317 39.57 5.13 -4.98
C LEU A 317 40.04 4.04 -4.03
N ASN A 318 41.11 4.25 -3.27
CA ASN A 318 41.55 3.32 -2.21
C ASN A 318 40.41 3.01 -1.23
N LYS A 319 39.70 4.03 -0.75
CA LYS A 319 38.58 3.87 0.19
C LYS A 319 37.42 3.09 -0.43
N VAL A 320 37.05 3.36 -1.68
CA VAL A 320 35.95 2.63 -2.35
C VAL A 320 36.34 1.18 -2.62
N VAL A 321 37.54 0.93 -3.14
CA VAL A 321 38.07 -0.42 -3.42
C VAL A 321 38.22 -1.25 -2.14
N GLU A 322 38.63 -0.65 -1.02
CA GLU A 322 38.66 -1.29 0.30
C GLU A 322 37.25 -1.66 0.76
N ARG A 323 36.30 -0.72 0.70
CA ARG A 323 34.90 -0.92 1.15
C ARG A 323 34.15 -1.97 0.33
N PHE A 324 34.45 -2.16 -0.95
CA PHE A 324 33.78 -3.11 -1.85
C PHE A 324 34.69 -4.28 -2.28
N ASN A 325 35.71 -4.59 -1.48
CA ASN A 325 36.55 -5.80 -1.60
C ASN A 325 37.17 -6.00 -3.01
N GLY A 326 37.57 -4.92 -3.66
CA GLY A 326 38.11 -4.93 -5.03
C GLY A 326 37.17 -4.31 -6.07
N GLY A 327 35.86 -4.52 -5.94
CA GLY A 327 34.88 -3.86 -6.78
C GLY A 327 34.72 -2.37 -6.44
N VAL A 328 33.96 -1.63 -7.25
CA VAL A 328 33.40 -0.31 -6.93
C VAL A 328 32.00 -0.17 -7.55
N PRO A 329 31.04 0.54 -6.92
CA PRO A 329 29.76 0.89 -7.53
C PRO A 329 29.92 1.99 -8.59
N ASN A 330 28.84 2.33 -9.30
CA ASN A 330 28.88 3.38 -10.33
C ASN A 330 28.86 4.82 -9.78
N ALA A 331 28.41 4.99 -8.53
CA ALA A 331 28.47 6.23 -7.74
C ALA A 331 28.78 5.91 -6.27
N TYR A 332 29.60 6.71 -5.59
CA TYR A 332 29.85 6.59 -4.16
C TYR A 332 30.39 7.89 -3.51
N PRO A 333 29.93 8.28 -2.30
CA PRO A 333 28.86 7.67 -1.52
C PRO A 333 27.47 7.89 -2.15
N VAL A 334 26.45 7.24 -1.59
CA VAL A 334 25.01 7.45 -1.87
C VAL A 334 24.23 7.65 -0.56
N ASP A 335 24.89 8.30 0.40
CA ASP A 335 24.54 8.35 1.82
C ASP A 335 23.30 9.19 2.14
N MET A 336 23.02 10.20 1.31
CA MET A 336 21.82 11.03 1.44
C MET A 336 20.63 10.32 0.81
N PHE A 337 20.81 9.80 -0.42
CA PHE A 337 19.79 9.06 -1.17
C PHE A 337 19.28 7.85 -0.39
N GLU A 338 20.18 6.96 0.07
CA GLU A 338 19.82 5.73 0.78
C GLU A 338 18.92 6.01 2.00
N ARG A 339 19.28 7.01 2.81
CA ARG A 339 18.53 7.39 4.02
C ARG A 339 17.18 8.00 3.70
N MET A 340 17.10 8.89 2.71
CA MET A 340 15.85 9.54 2.33
C MET A 340 14.89 8.55 1.68
N TRP A 341 15.37 7.72 0.74
CA TRP A 341 14.55 6.73 0.06
C TRP A 341 14.12 5.60 1.00
N GLY A 342 15.01 5.09 1.86
CA GLY A 342 14.64 4.09 2.87
C GLY A 342 13.49 4.58 3.78
N VAL A 343 13.55 5.82 4.26
CA VAL A 343 12.47 6.43 5.05
C VAL A 343 11.18 6.62 4.23
N ASP A 344 11.25 7.09 2.98
CA ASP A 344 10.07 7.21 2.11
C ASP A 344 9.40 5.85 1.84
N ARG A 345 10.18 4.78 1.64
CA ARG A 345 9.66 3.42 1.46
C ARG A 345 8.96 2.93 2.72
N LEU A 346 9.59 3.05 3.90
CA LEU A 346 9.00 2.63 5.17
C LEU A 346 7.73 3.40 5.55
N GLN A 347 7.65 4.70 5.24
CA GLN A 347 6.44 5.50 5.45
C GLN A 347 5.30 5.08 4.53
N ARG A 348 5.54 5.00 3.22
CA ARG A 348 4.50 4.63 2.24
C ARG A 348 4.04 3.19 2.37
N LEU A 349 4.92 2.28 2.80
CA LEU A 349 4.57 0.89 3.14
C LEU A 349 3.85 0.78 4.50
N GLY A 350 3.62 1.89 5.22
CA GLY A 350 2.79 1.92 6.42
C GLY A 350 3.42 1.31 7.68
N ILE A 351 4.71 0.98 7.63
CA ILE A 351 5.46 0.25 8.67
C ILE A 351 6.46 1.13 9.43
N SER A 352 6.56 2.42 9.12
CA SER A 352 7.50 3.38 9.74
C SER A 352 7.39 3.47 11.27
N ARG A 353 6.22 3.19 11.86
CA ARG A 353 6.00 3.22 13.33
C ARG A 353 6.90 2.25 14.13
N TYR A 354 7.40 1.19 13.49
CA TYR A 354 8.36 0.27 14.13
C TYR A 354 9.80 0.82 14.21
N PHE A 355 10.07 1.97 13.60
CA PHE A 355 11.41 2.49 13.30
C PHE A 355 11.60 3.97 13.61
N GLU A 356 10.72 4.60 14.41
CA GLU A 356 10.80 6.05 14.67
C GLU A 356 12.17 6.53 15.22
N PRO A 357 12.85 5.81 16.15
CA PRO A 357 14.18 6.20 16.60
C PRO A 357 15.20 6.20 15.45
N GLU A 358 15.18 5.18 14.60
CA GLU A 358 16.10 5.01 13.48
C GLU A 358 15.81 6.03 12.37
N ILE A 359 14.54 6.24 12.02
CA ILE A 359 14.09 7.28 11.08
C ILE A 359 14.55 8.67 11.59
N LYS A 360 14.44 8.93 12.90
CA LYS A 360 14.91 10.18 13.50
C LYS A 360 16.44 10.34 13.40
N VAL A 361 17.21 9.25 13.48
CA VAL A 361 18.66 9.29 13.20
C VAL A 361 18.93 9.60 11.72
N CYS A 362 18.22 8.94 10.79
CA CYS A 362 18.33 9.21 9.35
C CYS A 362 18.00 10.68 9.01
N MET A 363 16.92 11.24 9.54
CA MET A 363 16.54 12.63 9.29
C MET A 363 17.50 13.65 9.93
N ASN A 364 18.05 13.36 11.12
CA ASN A 364 19.12 14.18 11.70
C ASN A 364 20.42 14.15 10.87
N TYR A 365 20.68 13.06 10.14
CA TYR A 365 21.81 12.97 9.20
C TYR A 365 21.54 13.83 7.95
N VAL A 366 20.36 13.68 7.34
CA VAL A 366 19.95 14.44 6.15
C VAL A 366 19.93 15.95 6.45
N TYR A 367 19.37 16.36 7.60
CA TYR A 367 19.35 17.77 8.01
C TYR A 367 20.75 18.36 8.21
N ARG A 368 21.70 17.58 8.72
CA ARG A 368 23.09 18.03 8.94
C ARG A 368 23.81 18.44 7.66
N TYR A 369 23.45 17.83 6.53
CA TYR A 369 24.00 18.14 5.21
C TYR A 369 23.01 18.87 4.30
N TRP A 370 21.86 19.28 4.84
CA TRP A 370 20.89 20.11 4.12
C TRP A 370 21.50 21.46 3.76
N ASN A 371 21.24 21.92 2.54
CA ASN A 371 21.86 23.09 1.97
C ASN A 371 20.80 23.92 1.24
N LYS A 372 20.84 25.25 1.43
CA LYS A 372 19.98 26.21 0.73
C LYS A 372 20.13 26.19 -0.80
N ASN A 373 21.25 25.65 -1.30
CA ASN A 373 21.49 25.39 -2.73
C ASN A 373 21.10 23.94 -3.11
N GLY A 374 20.22 23.28 -2.36
CA GLY A 374 19.80 21.90 -2.58
C GLY A 374 20.88 20.88 -2.25
N ILE A 375 20.51 19.61 -2.38
CA ILE A 375 21.34 18.44 -2.14
C ILE A 375 21.34 17.53 -3.39
N CYS A 376 22.11 16.45 -3.33
CA CYS A 376 22.02 15.31 -4.23
C CYS A 376 22.20 14.03 -3.41
N TRP A 377 22.30 12.89 -4.08
CA TRP A 377 22.47 11.56 -3.49
C TRP A 377 23.61 11.42 -2.47
N ALA A 378 24.58 12.33 -2.48
CA ALA A 378 25.76 12.35 -1.62
C ALA A 378 25.91 13.65 -0.83
N ARG A 379 26.39 13.55 0.41
CA ARG A 379 26.70 14.71 1.27
C ARG A 379 27.76 15.65 0.68
N ASN A 380 27.77 16.89 1.15
CA ASN A 380 28.78 17.91 0.81
C ASN A 380 28.91 18.22 -0.71
N THR A 381 27.85 17.95 -1.49
CA THR A 381 27.85 18.20 -2.93
C THR A 381 27.96 19.69 -3.29
N ARG A 382 28.42 19.96 -4.51
CA ARG A 382 28.36 21.28 -5.19
C ARG A 382 27.48 21.25 -6.44
N VAL A 383 26.84 20.11 -6.75
CA VAL A 383 25.86 19.91 -7.81
C VAL A 383 24.63 19.32 -7.16
N SER A 384 23.54 20.07 -7.15
CA SER A 384 22.24 19.64 -6.63
C SER A 384 21.34 19.14 -7.76
N ASP A 385 20.42 18.24 -7.42
CA ASP A 385 19.36 17.78 -8.30
C ASP A 385 17.99 17.95 -7.62
N VAL A 386 16.94 17.95 -8.45
CA VAL A 386 15.58 18.22 -7.99
C VAL A 386 14.97 17.04 -7.22
N ASP A 387 15.44 15.82 -7.42
CA ASP A 387 14.81 14.61 -6.88
C ASP A 387 15.19 14.44 -5.41
N ASP A 388 16.49 14.33 -5.12
CA ASP A 388 17.04 14.29 -3.76
C ASP A 388 16.65 15.55 -2.97
N THR A 389 16.68 16.74 -3.60
CA THR A 389 16.25 17.98 -2.94
C THR A 389 14.75 17.96 -2.60
N SER A 390 13.88 17.43 -3.47
CA SER A 390 12.44 17.35 -3.20
C SER A 390 12.10 16.31 -2.13
N MET A 391 12.77 15.15 -2.18
CA MET A 391 12.63 14.11 -1.17
C MET A 391 13.08 14.62 0.20
N GLY A 392 14.27 15.21 0.27
CA GLY A 392 14.83 15.79 1.50
C GLY A 392 13.95 16.90 2.07
N PHE A 393 13.53 17.85 1.24
CA PHE A 393 12.61 18.93 1.65
C PHE A 393 11.33 18.36 2.27
N ARG A 394 10.66 17.43 1.58
CA ARG A 394 9.38 16.86 2.03
C ARG A 394 9.52 16.08 3.33
N LEU A 395 10.53 15.21 3.43
CA LEU A 395 10.75 14.38 4.61
C LEU A 395 11.18 15.23 5.83
N LEU A 396 12.10 16.19 5.64
CA LEU A 396 12.51 17.10 6.70
C LEU A 396 11.33 17.94 7.20
N ARG A 397 10.48 18.46 6.31
CA ARG A 397 9.26 19.19 6.69
C ARG A 397 8.23 18.30 7.40
N LEU A 398 8.02 17.07 6.93
CA LEU A 398 7.16 16.07 7.59
C LEU A 398 7.63 15.72 9.02
N HIS A 399 8.94 15.67 9.24
CA HIS A 399 9.54 15.44 10.55
C HIS A 399 9.80 16.73 11.36
N GLY A 400 9.25 17.86 10.92
CA GLY A 400 9.24 19.12 11.65
C GLY A 400 10.60 19.82 11.80
N TYR A 401 11.48 19.66 10.81
CA TYR A 401 12.70 20.47 10.64
C TYR A 401 12.40 21.74 9.83
N ASP A 402 13.11 22.83 10.14
CA ASP A 402 12.99 24.09 9.39
C ASP A 402 13.68 23.98 8.01
N VAL A 403 12.88 23.91 6.96
CA VAL A 403 13.34 23.87 5.57
C VAL A 403 12.57 24.87 4.71
N SER A 404 13.33 25.77 4.07
CA SER A 404 12.80 26.82 3.20
C SER A 404 12.61 26.34 1.75
N PRO A 405 11.49 26.65 1.08
CA PRO A 405 11.22 26.28 -0.30
C PRO A 405 12.07 27.07 -1.31
N ASP A 406 12.78 28.11 -0.85
CA ASP A 406 13.76 28.85 -1.66
C ASP A 406 14.84 27.93 -2.28
N VAL A 407 15.04 26.75 -1.70
CA VAL A 407 15.89 25.67 -2.25
C VAL A 407 15.54 25.28 -3.70
N PHE A 408 14.30 25.51 -4.13
CA PHE A 408 13.84 25.16 -5.48
C PHE A 408 14.15 26.23 -6.54
N LYS A 409 14.57 27.44 -6.16
CA LYS A 409 14.80 28.59 -7.09
C LYS A 409 15.88 28.36 -8.15
N GLN A 410 16.73 27.36 -7.95
CA GLN A 410 17.79 26.94 -8.88
C GLN A 410 17.30 25.96 -9.98
N PHE A 411 16.13 25.33 -9.77
CA PHE A 411 15.50 24.42 -10.72
C PHE A 411 14.39 25.10 -11.53
N GLU A 412 13.86 26.23 -11.05
CA GLU A 412 12.91 27.09 -11.76
C GLU A 412 13.59 27.78 -12.96
N LYS A 413 12.96 27.73 -14.14
CA LYS A 413 13.55 28.16 -15.42
C LYS A 413 12.48 28.80 -16.31
N GLY A 414 12.09 30.02 -15.95
CA GLY A 414 10.85 30.62 -16.47
C GLY A 414 9.66 29.95 -15.79
N ASP A 415 8.64 29.57 -16.55
CA ASP A 415 7.43 28.90 -16.04
C ASP A 415 7.58 27.36 -15.92
N GLU A 416 8.80 26.83 -16.05
CA GLU A 416 9.13 25.40 -16.01
C GLU A 416 10.12 25.05 -14.87
N PHE A 417 10.18 23.76 -14.51
CA PHE A 417 11.21 23.21 -13.63
C PHE A 417 12.10 22.18 -14.38
N VAL A 418 13.36 22.04 -13.96
CA VAL A 418 14.35 21.10 -14.53
C VAL A 418 15.08 20.30 -13.44
N CYS A 419 15.52 19.09 -13.75
CA CYS A 419 16.15 18.18 -12.79
C CYS A 419 17.52 18.64 -12.28
N PHE A 420 18.27 19.40 -13.08
CA PHE A 420 19.58 19.93 -12.70
C PHE A 420 19.70 21.40 -13.11
N PRO A 421 20.28 22.28 -12.27
CA PRO A 421 20.42 23.70 -12.58
C PRO A 421 21.17 23.94 -13.89
N GLY A 422 20.64 24.83 -14.74
CA GLY A 422 21.20 25.16 -16.05
C GLY A 422 20.99 24.11 -17.16
N GLN A 423 20.39 22.95 -16.88
CA GLN A 423 20.08 21.93 -17.89
C GLN A 423 18.67 22.10 -18.49
N SER A 424 18.17 21.06 -19.17
CA SER A 424 16.80 20.93 -19.68
C SER A 424 16.27 19.50 -19.52
N SER A 425 16.77 18.78 -18.52
CA SER A 425 16.34 17.44 -18.15
C SER A 425 15.05 17.51 -17.32
N GLN A 426 14.06 16.69 -17.67
CA GLN A 426 12.73 16.62 -17.03
C GLN A 426 12.34 15.15 -16.91
N ALA A 427 12.88 14.47 -15.90
CA ALA A 427 12.59 13.08 -15.58
C ALA A 427 11.23 12.95 -14.86
N ILE A 428 10.57 11.80 -15.00
CA ILE A 428 9.28 11.53 -14.36
C ILE A 428 9.45 11.46 -12.85
N THR A 429 10.46 10.72 -12.38
CA THR A 429 10.77 10.52 -10.94
C THR A 429 11.04 11.85 -10.22
N GLY A 430 12.00 12.64 -10.69
CA GLY A 430 12.35 13.92 -10.07
C GLY A 430 11.21 14.94 -10.07
N LEU A 431 10.42 15.02 -11.15
CA LEU A 431 9.26 15.93 -11.19
C LEU A 431 8.05 15.38 -10.41
N PHE A 432 7.93 14.06 -10.24
CA PHE A 432 6.98 13.40 -9.34
C PHE A 432 7.30 13.65 -7.88
N ASN A 433 8.57 13.55 -7.46
CA ASN A 433 8.95 13.89 -6.09
C ASN A 433 8.88 15.40 -5.83
N LEU A 434 9.17 16.27 -6.82
CA LEU A 434 8.87 17.70 -6.73
C LEU A 434 7.36 17.97 -6.61
N PHE A 435 6.52 17.25 -7.36
CA PHE A 435 5.07 17.34 -7.21
C PHE A 435 4.64 16.93 -5.79
N ARG A 436 5.09 15.77 -5.29
CA ARG A 436 4.83 15.32 -3.91
C ARG A 436 5.28 16.34 -2.87
N ALA A 437 6.47 16.93 -3.03
CA ALA A 437 7.00 17.97 -2.15
C ALA A 437 6.15 19.26 -2.18
N SER A 438 5.67 19.66 -3.36
CA SER A 438 4.82 20.84 -3.54
C SER A 438 3.43 20.73 -2.91
N GLN A 439 3.00 19.54 -2.49
CA GLN A 439 1.76 19.37 -1.73
C GLN A 439 1.89 19.76 -0.25
N PHE A 440 3.12 19.95 0.25
CA PHE A 440 3.43 20.41 1.61
C PHE A 440 3.68 21.92 1.66
N LEU A 441 2.98 22.69 0.82
CA LEU A 441 3.11 24.13 0.75
C LEU A 441 2.41 24.80 1.93
N LEU A 442 3.08 25.82 2.48
CA LEU A 442 2.58 26.64 3.58
C LEU A 442 2.15 28.02 3.05
N PRO A 443 1.34 28.78 3.80
CA PRO A 443 0.80 30.07 3.35
C PRO A 443 1.88 31.03 2.80
N GLY A 444 1.74 31.39 1.52
CA GLY A 444 2.62 32.34 0.82
C GLY A 444 3.84 31.75 0.10
N GLU A 445 4.05 30.42 0.12
CA GLU A 445 5.19 29.75 -0.51
C GLU A 445 5.03 29.58 -2.05
N LYS A 446 4.95 30.71 -2.76
CA LYS A 446 4.64 30.79 -4.21
C LYS A 446 5.44 29.86 -5.13
N ILE A 447 6.70 29.56 -4.82
CA ILE A 447 7.50 28.64 -5.64
C ILE A 447 6.96 27.20 -5.59
N LEU A 448 6.37 26.78 -4.48
CA LEU A 448 5.68 25.49 -4.40
C LEU A 448 4.34 25.53 -5.12
N GLU A 449 3.63 26.65 -5.12
CA GLU A 449 2.45 26.80 -5.99
C GLU A 449 2.83 26.64 -7.47
N ASN A 450 3.93 27.28 -7.92
CA ASN A 450 4.45 27.16 -9.28
C ASN A 450 4.82 25.71 -9.60
N ALA A 451 5.59 25.07 -8.72
CA ALA A 451 6.00 23.67 -8.86
C ALA A 451 4.78 22.72 -8.91
N ARG A 452 3.76 22.93 -8.06
CA ARG A 452 2.53 22.13 -8.05
C ARG A 452 1.77 22.24 -9.36
N LYS A 453 1.61 23.47 -9.88
CA LYS A 453 0.94 23.76 -11.16
C LYS A 453 1.72 23.16 -12.34
N PHE A 454 3.04 23.34 -12.39
CA PHE A 454 3.89 22.81 -13.46
C PHE A 454 3.94 21.28 -13.46
N CYS A 455 4.33 20.64 -12.34
CA CYS A 455 4.51 19.21 -12.29
C CYS A 455 3.19 18.44 -12.44
N SER A 456 2.07 18.92 -11.86
CA SER A 456 0.76 18.30 -12.06
C SER A 456 0.38 18.25 -13.54
N LYS A 457 0.56 19.37 -14.27
CA LYS A 457 0.35 19.43 -15.72
C LYS A 457 1.27 18.46 -16.46
N PHE A 458 2.58 18.52 -16.22
CA PHE A 458 3.57 17.67 -16.88
C PHE A 458 3.27 16.17 -16.67
N LEU A 459 2.95 15.76 -15.44
CA LEU A 459 2.67 14.37 -15.11
C LEU A 459 1.32 13.90 -15.71
N ARG A 460 0.29 14.76 -15.76
CA ARG A 460 -0.97 14.47 -16.49
C ARG A 460 -0.75 14.35 -18.00
N GLU A 461 0.04 15.22 -18.61
CA GLU A 461 0.42 15.13 -20.03
C GLU A 461 1.15 13.79 -20.29
N LYS A 462 2.08 13.40 -19.43
CA LYS A 462 2.78 12.11 -19.51
C LYS A 462 1.87 10.90 -19.27
N GLN A 463 0.92 10.99 -18.34
CA GLN A 463 -0.11 9.97 -18.09
C GLN A 463 -0.98 9.75 -19.35
N THR A 464 -1.52 10.81 -19.93
CA THR A 464 -2.37 10.73 -21.14
C THR A 464 -1.63 10.25 -22.38
N CYS A 465 -0.32 10.50 -22.49
CA CYS A 465 0.53 9.99 -23.57
C CYS A 465 1.03 8.55 -23.36
N ASN A 466 0.72 7.90 -22.23
CA ASN A 466 1.31 6.63 -21.79
C ASN A 466 2.86 6.69 -21.78
N GLN A 467 3.40 7.76 -21.19
CA GLN A 467 4.85 8.05 -21.06
C GLN A 467 5.26 8.17 -19.58
N LEU A 468 4.72 7.32 -18.71
CA LEU A 468 5.10 7.20 -17.29
C LEU A 468 6.15 6.09 -17.09
N GLU A 469 7.13 6.06 -17.98
CA GLU A 469 8.37 5.29 -17.84
C GLU A 469 9.51 6.29 -17.60
N ASP A 470 10.45 5.96 -16.72
CA ASP A 470 11.50 6.89 -16.28
C ASP A 470 12.91 6.44 -16.70
N LYS A 471 13.83 7.40 -16.84
CA LYS A 471 15.21 7.13 -17.24
C LYS A 471 16.10 6.65 -16.07
N TRP A 472 15.69 6.86 -14.82
CA TRP A 472 16.53 6.56 -13.65
C TRP A 472 16.12 5.29 -12.89
N ILE A 473 14.94 4.73 -13.16
CA ILE A 473 14.46 3.50 -12.51
C ILE A 473 13.56 2.67 -13.43
N ILE A 474 13.81 1.36 -13.48
CA ILE A 474 12.84 0.35 -13.92
C ILE A 474 12.07 -0.08 -12.67
N ALA A 475 10.93 0.56 -12.44
CA ALA A 475 10.06 0.31 -11.29
C ALA A 475 8.82 -0.51 -11.69
N LYS A 476 8.36 -1.38 -10.79
CA LYS A 476 7.22 -2.29 -11.01
C LYS A 476 5.91 -1.61 -11.44
N ASP A 477 5.53 -0.49 -10.83
CA ASP A 477 4.30 0.27 -11.21
C ASP A 477 4.42 1.79 -10.96
N LEU A 478 5.41 2.44 -11.59
CA LEU A 478 5.54 3.90 -11.55
C LEU A 478 4.29 4.63 -12.09
N ALA A 479 3.60 4.03 -13.06
CA ALA A 479 2.37 4.60 -13.62
C ALA A 479 1.24 4.66 -12.58
N GLY A 480 1.07 3.61 -11.77
CA GLY A 480 0.17 3.59 -10.63
C GLY A 480 0.58 4.54 -9.50
N GLU A 481 1.88 4.65 -9.20
CA GLU A 481 2.39 5.60 -8.19
C GLU A 481 2.05 7.05 -8.56
N VAL A 482 2.34 7.43 -9.81
CA VAL A 482 2.06 8.79 -10.32
C VAL A 482 0.55 9.02 -10.45
N GLY A 483 -0.21 8.02 -10.91
CA GLY A 483 -1.66 8.09 -11.00
C GLY A 483 -2.31 8.35 -9.64
N TYR A 484 -2.00 7.55 -8.63
CA TYR A 484 -2.57 7.70 -7.28
C TYR A 484 -2.33 9.11 -6.70
N ALA A 485 -1.11 9.65 -6.80
CA ALA A 485 -0.80 10.98 -6.25
C ALA A 485 -1.41 12.14 -7.06
N LEU A 486 -1.71 11.93 -8.35
CA LEU A 486 -2.40 12.90 -9.21
C LEU A 486 -3.91 12.90 -8.98
N ASP A 487 -4.48 11.75 -8.64
CA ASP A 487 -5.92 11.55 -8.41
C ASP A 487 -6.30 11.82 -6.95
N ILE A 488 -5.41 11.53 -5.98
CA ILE A 488 -5.60 11.72 -4.53
C ILE A 488 -4.54 12.70 -3.99
N PRO A 489 -4.88 13.98 -3.73
CA PRO A 489 -3.95 14.94 -3.12
C PRO A 489 -3.66 14.61 -1.65
N TRP A 490 -2.57 15.13 -1.10
CA TRP A 490 -2.12 14.84 0.28
C TRP A 490 -3.17 15.16 1.35
N TYR A 491 -4.03 16.17 1.15
CA TYR A 491 -5.15 16.45 2.04
C TYR A 491 -6.24 15.35 2.03
N ALA A 492 -6.39 14.62 0.92
CA ALA A 492 -7.26 13.45 0.83
C ALA A 492 -6.52 12.11 1.12
N SER A 493 -5.19 12.03 1.01
CA SER A 493 -4.47 10.77 1.17
C SER A 493 -4.50 10.26 2.62
N LEU A 494 -5.35 9.27 2.90
CA LEU A 494 -5.46 8.61 4.21
C LEU A 494 -4.38 7.50 4.33
N PRO A 495 -3.71 7.34 5.49
CA PRO A 495 -2.58 6.43 5.69
C PRO A 495 -2.75 5.00 5.14
N ARG A 496 -3.84 4.29 5.47
CA ARG A 496 -4.06 2.93 4.94
C ARG A 496 -4.39 2.92 3.46
N VAL A 497 -5.07 3.94 2.94
CA VAL A 497 -5.38 4.02 1.49
C VAL A 497 -4.08 4.15 0.69
N GLU A 498 -3.18 5.06 1.05
CA GLU A 498 -1.87 5.18 0.39
C GLU A 498 -1.05 3.89 0.51
N THR A 499 -1.01 3.30 1.71
CA THR A 499 -0.32 2.03 1.96
C THR A 499 -0.89 0.88 1.12
N ARG A 500 -2.22 0.77 1.05
CA ARG A 500 -2.92 -0.32 0.36
C ARG A 500 -2.64 -0.32 -1.14
N PHE A 501 -2.51 0.85 -1.77
CA PHE A 501 -2.04 0.95 -3.15
C PHE A 501 -0.52 0.75 -3.23
N TYR A 502 0.28 1.32 -2.31
CA TYR A 502 1.74 1.26 -2.44
C TYR A 502 2.34 -0.14 -2.24
N VAL A 503 1.73 -0.99 -1.42
CA VAL A 503 2.14 -2.41 -1.29
C VAL A 503 1.88 -3.21 -2.59
N GLU A 504 0.91 -2.79 -3.42
CA GLU A 504 0.73 -3.34 -4.77
C GLU A 504 1.78 -2.79 -5.76
N GLN A 505 2.26 -1.56 -5.57
CA GLN A 505 3.13 -0.84 -6.52
C GLN A 505 4.64 -1.10 -6.31
N TYR A 506 5.11 -1.14 -5.06
CA TYR A 506 6.52 -1.35 -4.69
C TYR A 506 7.07 -2.69 -5.23
N GLY A 507 8.25 -2.66 -5.86
CA GLY A 507 8.87 -3.82 -6.49
C GLY A 507 9.70 -4.72 -5.58
N GLY A 508 9.90 -4.36 -4.31
CA GLY A 508 10.77 -5.16 -3.43
C GLY A 508 12.22 -5.12 -3.94
N GLY A 509 12.83 -6.29 -4.07
CA GLY A 509 14.15 -6.47 -4.68
C GLY A 509 14.18 -6.40 -6.21
N ASP A 510 13.04 -6.54 -6.90
CA ASP A 510 12.98 -6.61 -8.38
C ASP A 510 13.26 -5.25 -9.06
N ASP A 511 12.97 -4.11 -8.42
CA ASP A 511 13.21 -2.76 -8.96
C ASP A 511 14.72 -2.51 -9.23
N ILE A 512 15.02 -1.78 -10.32
CA ILE A 512 16.41 -1.53 -10.79
C ILE A 512 16.63 -0.04 -11.02
N TRP A 513 17.74 0.50 -10.51
CA TRP A 513 18.17 1.87 -10.75
C TRP A 513 19.12 1.94 -11.95
N ILE A 514 19.03 3.02 -12.74
CA ILE A 514 19.82 3.22 -13.95
C ILE A 514 20.85 4.33 -13.72
N GLY A 515 22.09 3.93 -13.44
CA GLY A 515 23.26 4.80 -13.33
C GLY A 515 24.09 4.80 -14.62
N LYS A 516 25.42 4.89 -14.52
CA LYS A 516 26.33 4.52 -15.64
C LYS A 516 26.19 3.03 -16.02
N THR A 517 25.79 2.22 -15.06
CA THR A 517 25.34 0.83 -15.23
C THR A 517 24.04 0.65 -14.46
N PHE A 518 23.36 -0.47 -14.64
CA PHE A 518 22.24 -0.84 -13.77
C PHE A 518 22.76 -1.11 -12.35
N TYR A 519 21.96 -0.79 -11.33
CA TYR A 519 22.32 -1.02 -9.94
C TYR A 519 21.13 -1.29 -9.00
N ARG A 520 21.41 -1.97 -7.89
CA ARG A 520 20.49 -2.25 -6.78
C ARG A 520 20.88 -1.40 -5.56
N MET A 521 19.89 -1.06 -4.74
CA MET A 521 20.03 -0.27 -3.52
C MET A 521 19.40 -1.04 -2.35
N TYR A 522 20.18 -1.86 -1.66
CA TYR A 522 19.63 -2.96 -0.85
C TYR A 522 18.82 -2.49 0.38
N HIS A 523 19.13 -1.31 0.93
CA HIS A 523 18.34 -0.68 2.00
C HIS A 523 17.16 0.19 1.51
N VAL A 524 16.92 0.26 0.20
CA VAL A 524 15.78 0.96 -0.42
C VAL A 524 14.83 -0.03 -1.08
N ASN A 525 15.39 -1.04 -1.75
CA ASN A 525 14.71 -2.04 -2.55
C ASN A 525 15.10 -3.44 -2.08
N ASN A 526 14.24 -4.02 -1.25
CA ASN A 526 14.34 -5.38 -0.74
C ASN A 526 12.95 -5.96 -0.43
N ASP A 527 12.86 -7.29 -0.42
CA ASP A 527 11.60 -8.00 -0.23
C ASP A 527 11.14 -8.04 1.23
N ILE A 528 12.06 -7.96 2.20
CA ILE A 528 11.78 -7.91 3.65
C ILE A 528 10.86 -6.71 3.99
N TYR A 529 11.05 -5.56 3.33
CA TYR A 529 10.16 -4.41 3.45
C TYR A 529 8.74 -4.73 2.93
N SER A 530 8.63 -5.49 1.84
CA SER A 530 7.34 -5.91 1.25
C SER A 530 6.65 -6.99 2.09
N GLU A 531 7.40 -7.97 2.59
CA GLU A 531 6.93 -9.05 3.47
C GLU A 531 6.37 -8.47 4.77
N LEU A 532 7.14 -7.62 5.45
CA LEU A 532 6.72 -6.94 6.67
C LEU A 532 5.48 -6.06 6.44
N ALA A 533 5.42 -5.32 5.32
CA ALA A 533 4.28 -4.47 5.00
C ALA A 533 2.99 -5.29 4.76
N LYS A 534 3.08 -6.46 4.11
CA LYS A 534 1.93 -7.36 3.92
C LYS A 534 1.46 -7.97 5.23
N LEU A 535 2.39 -8.49 6.04
CA LEU A 535 2.09 -9.08 7.35
C LEU A 535 1.46 -8.04 8.30
N ASP A 536 2.03 -6.83 8.38
CA ASP A 536 1.46 -5.72 9.16
C ASP A 536 0.07 -5.31 8.67
N PHE A 537 -0.10 -5.13 7.34
CA PHE A 537 -1.37 -4.71 6.77
C PHE A 537 -2.48 -5.75 7.00
N ASN A 538 -2.20 -7.04 6.75
CA ASN A 538 -3.16 -8.12 6.96
C ASN A 538 -3.54 -8.25 8.46
N ASN A 539 -2.56 -8.18 9.37
CA ASN A 539 -2.81 -8.21 10.82
C ASN A 539 -3.65 -7.01 11.31
N CYS A 540 -3.45 -5.81 10.74
CA CYS A 540 -4.33 -4.67 11.00
C CYS A 540 -5.75 -4.92 10.45
N GLN A 541 -5.87 -5.37 9.20
CA GLN A 541 -7.14 -5.64 8.52
C GLN A 541 -7.99 -6.68 9.27
N GLU A 542 -7.40 -7.76 9.78
CA GLU A 542 -8.09 -8.78 10.57
C GLU A 542 -8.69 -8.21 11.86
N LEU A 543 -7.94 -7.37 12.59
CA LEU A 543 -8.46 -6.65 13.74
C LEU A 543 -9.59 -5.68 13.33
N HIS A 544 -9.43 -4.96 12.23
CA HIS A 544 -10.44 -4.01 11.75
C HIS A 544 -11.74 -4.70 11.32
N GLN A 545 -11.68 -5.93 10.82
CA GLN A 545 -12.86 -6.76 10.56
C GLN A 545 -13.60 -7.14 11.86
N LEU A 546 -12.87 -7.59 12.89
CA LEU A 546 -13.45 -7.94 14.20
C LEU A 546 -14.07 -6.72 14.92
N GLU A 547 -13.44 -5.55 14.81
CA GLU A 547 -13.99 -4.29 15.31
C GLU A 547 -15.23 -3.85 14.52
N TRP A 548 -15.24 -4.01 13.20
CA TRP A 548 -16.39 -3.71 12.35
C TRP A 548 -17.62 -4.56 12.72
N GLU A 549 -17.44 -5.86 13.00
CA GLU A 549 -18.53 -6.73 13.49
C GLU A 549 -19.10 -6.22 14.82
N ARG A 550 -18.24 -5.88 15.79
CA ARG A 550 -18.65 -5.31 17.09
C ARG A 550 -19.35 -3.96 16.95
N ILE A 551 -18.95 -3.12 15.99
CA ILE A 551 -19.58 -1.83 15.71
C ILE A 551 -20.94 -2.01 15.03
N GLN A 552 -21.10 -3.00 14.15
CA GLN A 552 -22.41 -3.40 13.63
C GLN A 552 -23.36 -3.91 14.72
N GLU A 553 -22.86 -4.72 15.66
CA GLU A 553 -23.65 -5.18 16.81
C GLU A 553 -24.06 -4.00 17.70
N TRP A 554 -23.14 -3.08 18.02
CA TRP A 554 -23.45 -1.86 18.77
C TRP A 554 -24.53 -1.02 18.09
N TRP A 555 -24.41 -0.77 16.77
CA TRP A 555 -25.42 -0.02 16.01
C TRP A 555 -26.80 -0.67 16.06
N THR A 556 -26.86 -2.00 15.91
CA THR A 556 -28.10 -2.78 15.94
C THR A 556 -28.78 -2.73 17.31
N HIS A 557 -28.02 -3.02 18.38
CA HIS A 557 -28.53 -2.99 19.77
C HIS A 557 -28.87 -1.57 20.25
N SER A 558 -28.26 -0.54 19.66
CA SER A 558 -28.53 0.87 19.95
C SER A 558 -29.72 1.44 19.19
N HIS A 559 -30.37 0.63 18.34
CA HIS A 559 -31.49 1.05 17.48
C HIS A 559 -31.17 2.27 16.60
N LEU A 560 -29.91 2.42 16.17
CA LEU A 560 -29.45 3.66 15.51
C LEU A 560 -30.14 3.93 14.16
N GLN A 561 -30.69 2.90 13.49
CA GLN A 561 -31.56 3.05 12.33
C GLN A 561 -32.82 3.93 12.60
N GLU A 562 -33.32 3.97 13.84
CA GLU A 562 -34.50 4.77 14.21
C GLU A 562 -34.19 6.29 14.27
N PHE A 563 -32.91 6.65 14.24
CA PHE A 563 -32.41 8.03 14.13
C PHE A 563 -31.94 8.38 12.71
N GLY A 564 -32.22 7.51 11.71
CA GLY A 564 -31.90 7.73 10.31
C GLY A 564 -30.50 7.28 9.86
N LEU A 565 -29.70 6.71 10.76
CA LEU A 565 -28.33 6.25 10.44
C LEU A 565 -28.39 4.99 9.60
N SER A 566 -27.90 5.04 8.37
CA SER A 566 -27.79 3.87 7.52
C SER A 566 -26.54 3.03 7.85
N ARG A 567 -26.49 1.78 7.37
CA ARG A 567 -25.31 0.91 7.54
C ARG A 567 -24.11 1.43 6.74
N GLU A 568 -24.37 2.14 5.64
CA GLU A 568 -23.37 2.81 4.80
C GLU A 568 -22.78 4.01 5.54
N THR A 569 -23.60 4.76 6.29
CA THR A 569 -23.14 5.85 7.17
C THR A 569 -22.23 5.32 8.27
N LEU A 570 -22.62 4.21 8.92
CA LEU A 570 -21.82 3.50 9.92
C LEU A 570 -20.48 3.00 9.34
N LEU A 571 -20.52 2.42 8.13
CA LEU A 571 -19.33 1.90 7.43
C LEU A 571 -18.37 3.01 7.03
N LEU A 572 -18.87 4.15 6.53
CA LEU A 572 -18.05 5.31 6.22
C LEU A 572 -17.38 5.89 7.47
N ALA A 573 -18.15 6.09 8.55
CA ALA A 573 -17.61 6.60 9.82
C ALA A 573 -16.51 5.69 10.39
N TYR A 574 -16.69 4.37 10.32
CA TYR A 574 -15.67 3.42 10.74
C TYR A 574 -14.45 3.40 9.82
N PHE A 575 -14.65 3.37 8.49
CA PHE A 575 -13.56 3.40 7.51
C PHE A 575 -12.71 4.67 7.63
N LEU A 576 -13.31 5.85 7.81
CA LEU A 576 -12.56 7.09 7.99
C LEU A 576 -11.67 7.06 9.24
N ALA A 577 -12.15 6.45 10.33
CA ALA A 577 -11.36 6.23 11.53
C ALA A 577 -10.24 5.19 11.29
N ALA A 578 -10.55 4.03 10.72
CA ALA A 578 -9.61 2.93 10.54
C ALA A 578 -8.53 3.19 9.48
N ALA A 579 -8.86 3.93 8.42
CA ALA A 579 -7.89 4.33 7.42
C ALA A 579 -6.91 5.41 7.91
N SER A 580 -7.23 6.06 9.04
CA SER A 580 -6.49 7.16 9.67
C SER A 580 -5.68 6.72 10.89
N ILE A 581 -6.33 6.08 11.87
CA ILE A 581 -5.73 5.40 13.02
C ILE A 581 -5.85 3.89 12.76
N PHE A 582 -4.79 3.27 12.26
CA PHE A 582 -4.83 1.87 11.82
C PHE A 582 -4.17 0.90 12.81
N GLU A 583 -3.39 1.44 13.74
CA GLU A 583 -2.51 0.70 14.63
C GLU A 583 -3.32 -0.22 15.58
N PRO A 584 -2.94 -1.50 15.76
CA PRO A 584 -3.67 -2.41 16.64
C PRO A 584 -3.81 -1.89 18.07
N GLU A 585 -2.73 -1.33 18.60
CA GLU A 585 -2.61 -0.68 19.91
C GLU A 585 -3.53 0.54 20.11
N ARG A 586 -4.09 1.11 19.03
CA ARG A 586 -4.97 2.31 19.05
C ARG A 586 -6.45 1.98 18.77
N SER A 587 -6.86 0.73 19.05
CA SER A 587 -8.24 0.24 18.89
C SER A 587 -9.28 1.12 19.58
N VAL A 588 -9.02 1.55 20.83
CA VAL A 588 -9.97 2.38 21.60
C VAL A 588 -10.21 3.72 20.91
N GLU A 589 -9.18 4.35 20.35
CA GLU A 589 -9.30 5.62 19.62
C GLU A 589 -10.14 5.48 18.33
N ARG A 590 -9.92 4.43 17.52
CA ARG A 590 -10.77 4.12 16.34
C ARG A 590 -12.23 3.97 16.72
N VAL A 591 -12.50 3.12 17.70
CA VAL A 591 -13.86 2.76 18.11
C VAL A 591 -14.56 3.97 18.74
N ALA A 592 -13.82 4.80 19.49
CA ALA A 592 -14.31 6.07 20.03
C ALA A 592 -14.67 7.06 18.93
N TRP A 593 -13.78 7.29 17.95
CA TRP A 593 -14.03 8.15 16.78
C TRP A 593 -15.26 7.68 16.01
N ALA A 594 -15.30 6.42 15.58
CA ALA A 594 -16.39 5.88 14.77
C ALA A 594 -17.75 6.00 15.48
N LYS A 595 -17.82 5.68 16.79
CA LYS A 595 -19.03 5.85 17.59
C LYS A 595 -19.41 7.32 17.78
N ALA A 596 -18.45 8.21 18.03
CA ALA A 596 -18.70 9.64 18.21
C ALA A 596 -19.23 10.30 16.94
N ALA A 597 -18.66 10.00 15.76
CA ALA A 597 -19.14 10.50 14.47
C ALA A 597 -20.59 10.08 14.20
N VAL A 598 -20.93 8.81 14.45
CA VAL A 598 -22.30 8.30 14.28
C VAL A 598 -23.28 8.91 15.29
N LEU A 599 -22.83 9.21 16.52
CA LEU A 599 -23.65 9.87 17.54
C LEU A 599 -23.85 11.37 17.28
N VAL A 600 -22.87 12.07 16.71
CA VAL A 600 -23.00 13.44 16.21
C VAL A 600 -24.08 13.50 15.13
N GLU A 601 -24.00 12.62 14.11
CA GLU A 601 -24.99 12.53 13.03
C GLU A 601 -26.39 12.13 13.57
N ALA A 602 -26.47 11.24 14.57
CA ALA A 602 -27.73 10.86 15.22
C ALA A 602 -28.44 12.06 15.90
N VAL A 603 -27.66 12.92 16.56
CA VAL A 603 -28.18 14.15 17.17
C VAL A 603 -28.58 15.16 16.10
N ALA A 604 -27.78 15.35 15.05
CA ALA A 604 -28.09 16.26 13.94
C ALA A 604 -29.38 15.86 13.21
N SER A 605 -29.53 14.57 12.87
CA SER A 605 -30.72 13.98 12.25
C SER A 605 -31.98 14.14 13.12
N TYR A 606 -31.87 13.90 14.44
CA TYR A 606 -32.99 14.09 15.37
C TYR A 606 -33.40 15.57 15.54
N PHE A 607 -32.45 16.52 15.44
CA PHE A 607 -32.68 17.95 15.64
C PHE A 607 -32.79 18.76 14.33
N ASN A 608 -33.82 18.44 13.53
CA ASN A 608 -34.14 19.21 12.33
C ASN A 608 -34.50 20.71 12.62
N LYS A 609 -34.61 21.51 11.56
CA LYS A 609 -34.92 22.96 11.63
C LYS A 609 -36.30 23.31 12.20
N GLU A 610 -37.20 22.34 12.35
CA GLU A 610 -38.54 22.51 12.92
C GLU A 610 -38.60 22.10 14.40
N THR A 611 -37.61 21.36 14.91
CA THR A 611 -37.55 20.88 16.30
C THR A 611 -37.37 22.04 17.29
N CYS A 612 -38.39 22.28 18.12
CA CYS A 612 -38.51 23.52 18.88
C CYS A 612 -37.47 23.66 20.01
N ILE A 613 -37.17 24.91 20.38
CA ILE A 613 -36.26 25.29 21.47
C ILE A 613 -36.57 24.55 22.78
N LYS A 614 -37.85 24.25 23.07
CA LYS A 614 -38.26 23.51 24.27
C LYS A 614 -37.85 22.04 24.24
N GLN A 615 -37.79 21.40 23.08
CA GLN A 615 -37.27 20.03 22.92
C GLN A 615 -35.74 20.04 23.04
N ARG A 616 -35.06 20.95 22.33
CA ARG A 616 -33.60 21.17 22.42
C ARG A 616 -33.14 21.35 23.87
N ARG A 617 -33.77 22.27 24.62
CA ARG A 617 -33.47 22.50 26.05
C ARG A 617 -33.87 21.34 26.96
N ALA A 618 -34.92 20.58 26.65
CA ALA A 618 -35.29 19.39 27.44
C ALA A 618 -34.26 18.25 27.27
N PHE A 619 -33.67 18.10 26.09
CA PHE A 619 -32.58 17.15 25.82
C PHE A 619 -31.31 17.53 26.57
N LEU A 620 -30.88 18.79 26.49
CA LEU A 620 -29.73 19.33 27.23
C LEU A 620 -29.85 19.04 28.74
N LEU A 621 -30.97 19.42 29.36
CA LEU A 621 -31.22 19.17 30.78
C LEU A 621 -31.24 17.66 31.10
N LYS A 622 -31.86 16.84 30.24
CA LYS A 622 -31.89 15.38 30.42
C LYS A 622 -30.49 14.77 30.36
N PHE A 623 -29.62 15.22 29.46
CA PHE A 623 -28.23 14.78 29.37
C PHE A 623 -27.42 15.23 30.60
N GLY A 624 -27.31 16.54 30.86
CA GLY A 624 -26.48 17.09 31.95
C GLY A 624 -26.86 16.58 33.34
N TYR A 625 -28.17 16.45 33.66
CA TYR A 625 -28.59 15.85 34.92
C TYR A 625 -28.19 14.37 35.04
N SER A 626 -28.24 13.61 33.95
CA SER A 626 -27.90 12.18 33.95
C SER A 626 -26.38 11.97 34.00
N ALA A 627 -25.61 12.80 33.29
CA ALA A 627 -24.15 12.87 33.36
C ALA A 627 -23.64 13.22 34.76
N SER A 628 -24.37 14.09 35.48
CA SER A 628 -24.11 14.46 36.88
C SER A 628 -24.50 13.38 37.91
N GLY A 629 -24.90 12.18 37.48
CA GLY A 629 -25.41 11.12 38.36
C GLY A 629 -26.77 11.42 39.03
N GLY A 630 -27.46 12.49 38.60
CA GLY A 630 -28.70 12.95 39.17
C GLY A 630 -29.92 12.23 38.59
N ARG A 631 -30.83 11.74 39.45
CA ARG A 631 -32.16 11.32 38.99
C ARG A 631 -32.97 12.55 38.55
N TYR A 632 -33.12 12.71 37.23
CA TYR A 632 -33.99 13.72 36.62
C TYR A 632 -35.40 13.66 37.22
N ARG A 633 -35.73 14.63 38.09
CA ARG A 633 -37.12 14.85 38.50
C ARG A 633 -37.85 15.44 37.30
N LYS A 634 -38.90 14.76 36.82
CA LYS A 634 -39.89 15.38 35.92
C LYS A 634 -40.49 16.60 36.65
N ILE A 635 -39.99 17.79 36.33
CA ILE A 635 -40.57 19.05 36.78
C ILE A 635 -42.01 19.11 36.23
N ASN A 636 -42.95 19.49 37.08
CA ASN A 636 -44.39 19.26 36.88
C ASN A 636 -44.89 19.69 35.49
N GLY A 637 -45.58 18.79 34.79
CA GLY A 637 -46.57 19.16 33.76
C GLY A 637 -46.26 18.74 32.32
N SER A 638 -45.00 18.64 31.89
CA SER A 638 -44.68 18.10 30.55
C SER A 638 -43.20 17.76 30.35
N SER A 639 -42.88 16.50 30.03
CA SER A 639 -41.66 16.18 29.29
C SER A 639 -41.88 16.60 27.83
N HIS A 640 -41.27 17.72 27.41
CA HIS A 640 -41.35 18.18 26.01
C HIS A 640 -40.52 17.30 25.04
N LEU A 641 -39.57 16.52 25.57
CA LEU A 641 -38.77 15.56 24.82
C LEU A 641 -39.61 14.31 24.47
N SER A 642 -39.41 13.73 23.28
CA SER A 642 -40.04 12.46 22.90
C SER A 642 -39.34 11.27 23.55
N LYS A 643 -39.99 10.10 23.57
CA LYS A 643 -39.38 8.82 24.04
C LYS A 643 -38.03 8.57 23.33
N THR A 644 -38.04 8.68 22.01
CA THR A 644 -36.86 8.61 21.12
C THR A 644 -35.73 9.57 21.53
N GLY A 645 -36.06 10.78 21.99
CA GLY A 645 -35.07 11.73 22.50
C GLY A 645 -34.55 11.42 23.92
N GLU A 646 -35.39 10.86 24.80
CA GLU A 646 -34.93 10.33 26.09
C GLU A 646 -34.00 9.11 25.88
N GLU A 647 -34.23 8.32 24.83
CA GLU A 647 -33.42 7.16 24.43
C GLU A 647 -32.07 7.56 23.84
N LEU A 648 -32.03 8.54 22.90
CA LEU A 648 -30.77 9.06 22.35
C LEU A 648 -29.88 9.70 23.43
N ALA A 649 -30.45 10.48 24.35
CA ALA A 649 -29.71 11.03 25.48
C ALA A 649 -29.16 9.93 26.41
N GLY A 650 -29.88 8.80 26.53
CA GLY A 650 -29.40 7.61 27.22
C GLY A 650 -28.26 6.90 26.47
N LEU A 651 -28.35 6.79 25.14
CA LEU A 651 -27.34 6.16 24.30
C LEU A 651 -26.01 6.92 24.29
N LEU A 652 -26.05 8.25 24.16
CA LEU A 652 -24.87 9.13 24.28
C LEU A 652 -24.15 8.91 25.61
N LEU A 653 -24.91 8.91 26.71
CA LEU A 653 -24.39 8.72 28.06
C LEU A 653 -23.81 7.31 28.24
N THR A 654 -24.53 6.26 27.84
CA THR A 654 -24.06 4.87 27.96
C THR A 654 -22.81 4.63 27.13
N THR A 655 -22.75 5.17 25.91
CA THR A 655 -21.57 5.05 25.04
C THR A 655 -20.37 5.82 25.61
N SER A 656 -20.58 7.04 26.14
CA SER A 656 -19.51 7.80 26.80
C SER A 656 -18.97 7.11 28.05
N ASN A 657 -19.84 6.49 28.85
CA ASN A 657 -19.42 5.67 29.99
C ASN A 657 -18.62 4.44 29.53
N GLN A 658 -19.02 3.76 28.46
CA GLN A 658 -18.28 2.61 27.94
C GLN A 658 -16.89 3.02 27.43
N LEU A 659 -16.79 4.07 26.59
CA LEU A 659 -15.51 4.57 26.10
C LEU A 659 -14.57 5.02 27.23
N SER A 660 -15.13 5.52 28.34
CA SER A 660 -14.35 5.82 29.53
C SER A 660 -13.90 4.58 30.31
N LEU A 661 -14.61 3.45 30.25
CA LEU A 661 -14.17 2.19 30.84
C LEU A 661 -13.08 1.56 29.96
N ASP A 662 -13.27 1.55 28.65
CA ASP A 662 -12.31 1.07 27.65
C ASP A 662 -10.97 1.82 27.80
N ALA A 663 -11.00 3.16 27.92
CA ALA A 663 -9.81 3.98 28.16
C ALA A 663 -9.25 3.86 29.60
N GLN A 664 -10.08 3.58 30.61
CA GLN A 664 -9.62 3.32 31.97
C GLN A 664 -8.90 1.97 32.08
N GLU A 665 -9.32 0.96 31.33
CA GLU A 665 -8.66 -0.34 31.26
C GLU A 665 -7.30 -0.25 30.54
N LEU A 666 -7.24 0.48 29.41
CA LEU A 666 -6.02 0.62 28.61
C LEU A 666 -4.99 1.63 29.19
N HIS A 667 -5.45 2.78 29.67
CA HIS A 667 -4.59 3.91 30.09
C HIS A 667 -4.70 4.26 31.59
N GLY A 668 -5.46 3.50 32.38
CA GLY A 668 -5.62 3.73 33.83
C GLY A 668 -6.38 5.01 34.21
N SER A 669 -6.96 5.72 33.25
CA SER A 669 -7.46 7.10 33.40
C SER A 669 -8.98 7.18 33.26
N ASP A 670 -9.68 7.67 34.29
CA ASP A 670 -11.15 7.87 34.27
C ASP A 670 -11.51 9.20 33.58
N ILE A 671 -11.66 9.14 32.25
CA ILE A 671 -11.98 10.30 31.38
C ILE A 671 -13.47 10.67 31.36
N ARG A 672 -14.32 9.98 32.12
CA ARG A 672 -15.80 10.06 32.05
C ARG A 672 -16.35 11.47 32.20
N GLN A 673 -15.84 12.24 33.17
CA GLN A 673 -16.29 13.61 33.38
C GLN A 673 -15.86 14.54 32.23
N LEU A 674 -14.71 14.28 31.62
CA LEU A 674 -14.22 15.03 30.46
C LEU A 674 -15.06 14.72 29.21
N LEU A 675 -15.31 13.43 28.92
CA LEU A 675 -16.21 13.02 27.84
C LEU A 675 -17.63 13.61 28.02
N HIS A 676 -18.18 13.55 29.24
CA HIS A 676 -19.47 14.16 29.54
C HIS A 676 -19.46 15.68 29.30
N HIS A 677 -18.38 16.37 29.66
CA HIS A 677 -18.22 17.80 29.46
C HIS A 677 -18.08 18.18 27.97
N THR A 678 -17.26 17.46 27.18
CA THR A 678 -17.16 17.61 25.72
C THR A 678 -18.54 17.52 25.05
N TRP A 679 -19.32 16.48 25.37
CA TRP A 679 -20.67 16.33 24.84
C TRP A 679 -21.62 17.43 25.33
N GLU A 680 -21.57 17.82 26.62
CA GLU A 680 -22.41 18.90 27.15
C GLU A 680 -22.10 20.26 26.50
N MET A 681 -20.82 20.57 26.27
CA MET A 681 -20.37 21.78 25.60
C MET A 681 -20.78 21.81 24.13
N TRP A 682 -20.55 20.72 23.37
CA TRP A 682 -20.96 20.64 21.98
C TRP A 682 -22.48 20.74 21.82
N LEU A 683 -23.24 19.94 22.59
CA LEU A 683 -24.70 19.99 22.59
C LEU A 683 -25.20 21.39 22.95
N THR A 684 -24.58 22.06 23.94
CA THR A 684 -24.99 23.41 24.35
C THR A 684 -24.81 24.40 23.20
N LYS A 685 -23.61 24.49 22.60
CA LYS A 685 -23.34 25.41 21.48
C LYS A 685 -24.24 25.12 20.27
N ASN A 686 -24.33 23.85 19.87
CA ASN A 686 -25.11 23.40 18.69
C ASN A 686 -26.64 23.58 18.85
N LEU A 687 -27.18 23.33 20.06
CA LEU A 687 -28.62 23.35 20.30
C LEU A 687 -29.16 24.66 20.91
N ALA A 688 -28.30 25.64 21.25
CA ALA A 688 -28.69 26.92 21.87
C ALA A 688 -28.81 28.12 20.91
N GLU A 689 -28.81 27.88 19.59
CA GLU A 689 -29.06 28.89 18.54
C GLU A 689 -27.91 29.90 18.33
N GLU A 690 -26.64 29.48 18.49
CA GLU A 690 -25.51 30.15 17.83
C GLU A 690 -25.58 29.88 16.31
N GLU A 691 -26.11 30.83 15.53
CA GLU A 691 -26.31 30.69 14.09
C GLU A 691 -24.99 30.37 13.36
N GLY A 692 -24.85 29.12 12.90
CA GLY A 692 -23.69 28.63 12.13
C GLY A 692 -22.70 27.75 12.90
N TYR A 693 -22.92 27.46 14.20
CA TYR A 693 -21.99 26.59 14.93
C TYR A 693 -22.10 25.10 14.53
N GLN A 694 -21.09 24.58 13.81
CA GLN A 694 -20.87 23.15 13.55
C GLN A 694 -19.55 22.68 14.17
N GLY A 695 -19.47 22.55 15.49
CA GLY A 695 -18.32 21.98 16.20
C GLY A 695 -18.22 20.45 16.10
N GLU A 696 -18.54 19.86 14.95
CA GLU A 696 -18.56 18.40 14.78
C GLU A 696 -17.16 17.82 14.90
N ALA A 697 -16.16 18.51 14.35
CA ALA A 697 -14.76 18.11 14.46
C ALA A 697 -14.16 18.35 15.85
N GLU A 698 -14.68 19.32 16.62
CA GLU A 698 -14.34 19.53 18.05
C GLU A 698 -14.54 18.23 18.85
N VAL A 699 -15.74 17.63 18.75
CA VAL A 699 -16.07 16.38 19.46
C VAL A 699 -15.16 15.24 19.03
N LEU A 700 -14.83 15.11 17.75
CA LEU A 700 -13.96 14.04 17.27
C LEU A 700 -12.53 14.21 17.79
N VAL A 701 -11.97 15.41 17.74
CA VAL A 701 -10.61 15.68 18.25
C VAL A 701 -10.52 15.49 19.76
N ASP A 702 -11.52 15.98 20.52
CA ASP A 702 -11.60 15.79 21.97
C ASP A 702 -11.69 14.30 22.33
N VAL A 703 -12.63 13.57 21.72
CA VAL A 703 -12.87 12.15 22.00
C VAL A 703 -11.65 11.29 21.67
N ILE A 704 -11.00 11.52 20.52
CA ILE A 704 -9.77 10.78 20.15
C ILE A 704 -8.68 11.02 21.20
N ASN A 705 -8.39 12.27 21.55
CA ASN A 705 -7.33 12.61 22.50
C ASN A 705 -7.62 12.13 23.93
N LEU A 706 -8.87 12.18 24.39
CA LEU A 706 -9.24 11.60 25.68
C LEU A 706 -9.07 10.08 25.68
N CYS A 707 -9.51 9.41 24.61
CA CYS A 707 -9.40 7.96 24.47
C CYS A 707 -7.97 7.46 24.18
N SER A 708 -7.04 8.31 23.74
CA SER A 708 -5.59 8.01 23.66
C SER A 708 -4.84 8.23 24.99
N GLY A 709 -5.55 8.68 26.04
CA GLY A 709 -4.98 8.97 27.35
C GLY A 709 -4.36 10.38 27.49
N HIS A 710 -4.53 11.28 26.52
CA HIS A 710 -4.07 12.67 26.66
C HIS A 710 -4.94 13.43 27.68
N SER A 711 -4.28 14.13 28.60
CA SER A 711 -4.95 14.95 29.60
C SER A 711 -5.40 16.29 29.01
N ILE A 712 -6.63 16.34 28.46
CA ILE A 712 -7.27 17.59 28.06
C ILE A 712 -7.65 18.39 29.32
N THR A 713 -6.76 19.30 29.74
CA THR A 713 -6.97 20.19 30.88
C THR A 713 -7.72 21.46 30.47
N GLU A 714 -8.34 22.14 31.44
CA GLU A 714 -8.91 23.48 31.23
C GLU A 714 -7.86 24.50 30.75
N GLU A 715 -6.58 24.31 31.12
CA GLU A 715 -5.45 25.09 30.63
C GLU A 715 -5.18 24.83 29.13
N LEU A 716 -5.15 23.56 28.70
CA LEU A 716 -4.97 23.20 27.29
C LEU A 716 -6.15 23.67 26.42
N LEU A 717 -7.40 23.44 26.87
CA LEU A 717 -8.60 23.96 26.19
C LEU A 717 -8.58 25.49 26.08
N ASN A 718 -7.92 26.17 27.03
CA ASN A 718 -7.76 27.61 26.97
C ASN A 718 -6.59 28.11 26.13
N HIS A 719 -5.65 27.23 25.75
CA HIS A 719 -4.41 27.58 25.07
C HIS A 719 -4.67 28.20 23.68
N PRO A 720 -3.99 29.31 23.31
CA PRO A 720 -4.26 30.00 22.04
C PRO A 720 -4.08 29.12 20.81
N LEU A 721 -3.02 28.30 20.77
CA LEU A 721 -2.77 27.38 19.64
C LEU A 721 -3.84 26.29 19.54
N TYR A 722 -4.34 25.77 20.67
CA TYR A 722 -5.39 24.75 20.67
C TYR A 722 -6.70 25.31 20.11
N LYS A 723 -7.10 26.51 20.56
CA LYS A 723 -8.26 27.25 20.04
C LYS A 723 -8.12 27.59 18.55
N HIS A 724 -6.91 27.88 18.07
CA HIS A 724 -6.67 28.22 16.67
C HIS A 724 -6.70 27.00 15.74
N LEU A 725 -6.04 25.90 16.14
CA LEU A 725 -6.16 24.59 15.46
C LEU A 725 -7.63 24.14 15.38
N LEU A 726 -8.36 24.27 16.49
CA LEU A 726 -9.78 23.95 16.58
C LEU A 726 -10.65 24.83 15.66
N HIS A 727 -10.36 26.13 15.59
CA HIS A 727 -11.05 27.05 14.69
C HIS A 727 -10.86 26.64 13.21
N LEU A 728 -9.62 26.33 12.81
CA LEU A 728 -9.29 25.87 11.46
C LEU A 728 -9.94 24.52 11.13
N THR A 729 -9.84 23.51 12.00
CA THR A 729 -10.43 22.19 11.77
C THR A 729 -11.97 22.23 11.70
N ASN A 730 -12.64 23.00 12.56
CA ASN A 730 -14.09 23.24 12.45
C ASN A 730 -14.44 24.04 11.17
N GLY A 731 -13.62 25.04 10.81
CA GLY A 731 -13.80 25.85 9.59
C GLY A 731 -13.71 25.02 8.32
N VAL A 732 -12.74 24.10 8.23
CA VAL A 732 -12.60 23.11 7.15
C VAL A 732 -13.82 22.19 7.10
N SER A 733 -14.22 21.61 8.24
CA SER A 733 -15.38 20.69 8.30
C SER A 733 -16.68 21.37 7.83
N HIS A 734 -16.98 22.57 8.35
CA HIS A 734 -18.15 23.37 7.95
C HIS A 734 -18.12 23.74 6.46
N GLN A 735 -16.98 24.15 5.91
CA GLN A 735 -16.87 24.48 4.47
C GLN A 735 -17.03 23.26 3.54
N LEU A 736 -16.69 22.06 4.01
CA LEU A 736 -16.82 20.82 3.25
C LEU A 736 -18.23 20.20 3.34
N SER A 737 -18.97 20.44 4.43
CA SER A 737 -20.32 19.88 4.66
C SER A 737 -21.31 20.07 3.49
N PRO A 738 -21.38 21.23 2.79
CA PRO A 738 -22.26 21.41 1.62
C PRO A 738 -21.93 20.50 0.42
N PHE A 739 -20.66 20.08 0.27
CA PHE A 739 -20.22 19.18 -0.81
C PHE A 739 -20.64 17.73 -0.52
N TYR A 740 -20.56 17.32 0.74
CA TYR A 740 -21.09 16.05 1.24
C TYR A 740 -22.61 15.95 1.01
N GLN A 741 -23.37 16.94 1.49
CA GLN A 741 -24.84 16.97 1.36
C GLN A 741 -25.33 17.00 -0.11
N HIS A 742 -24.57 17.61 -1.03
CA HIS A 742 -24.92 17.57 -2.46
C HIS A 742 -24.71 16.20 -3.10
N LYS A 743 -23.65 15.46 -2.74
CA LYS A 743 -23.36 14.13 -3.30
C LYS A 743 -24.44 13.11 -2.96
N ALA A 744 -25.07 13.23 -1.79
CA ALA A 744 -26.19 12.37 -1.37
C ALA A 744 -27.46 12.51 -2.25
N HIS A 745 -27.62 13.62 -2.98
CA HIS A 745 -28.84 13.91 -3.76
C HIS A 745 -28.67 13.84 -5.28
N ILE A 746 -27.45 14.00 -5.82
CA ILE A 746 -27.20 13.95 -7.26
C ILE A 746 -25.94 13.13 -7.55
N GLY A 747 -26.14 11.90 -8.03
CA GLY A 747 -25.07 10.96 -8.40
C GLY A 747 -24.35 11.32 -9.71
N SER A 748 -23.88 12.56 -9.85
CA SER A 748 -23.08 13.01 -11.00
C SER A 748 -21.86 13.81 -10.55
N TYR A 749 -20.68 13.30 -10.90
CA TYR A 749 -19.41 14.01 -10.81
C TYR A 749 -19.44 15.26 -11.71
N ASN A 750 -19.03 16.43 -11.19
CA ASN A 750 -18.81 17.65 -11.98
C ASN A 750 -17.43 18.26 -11.62
N PRO A 751 -16.46 18.29 -12.56
CA PRO A 751 -15.11 18.81 -12.29
C PRO A 751 -15.05 20.32 -12.00
N GLU A 752 -16.09 21.10 -12.32
CA GLU A 752 -16.12 22.53 -11.96
C GLU A 752 -16.03 22.73 -10.43
N LYS A 753 -16.59 21.81 -9.64
CA LYS A 753 -16.63 21.89 -8.17
C LYS A 753 -15.26 21.66 -7.50
N GLU A 754 -14.30 21.05 -8.18
CA GLU A 754 -12.95 20.82 -7.66
C GLU A 754 -12.23 22.16 -7.40
N SER A 755 -12.44 23.14 -8.29
CA SER A 755 -11.95 24.51 -8.12
C SER A 755 -12.62 25.26 -6.95
N ASP A 756 -13.86 24.89 -6.61
CA ASP A 756 -14.67 25.50 -5.57
C ASP A 756 -14.28 25.02 -4.16
N VAL A 757 -13.83 23.76 -4.03
CA VAL A 757 -13.18 23.24 -2.81
C VAL A 757 -11.79 23.85 -2.66
N SER A 758 -10.98 23.76 -3.73
CA SER A 758 -9.58 24.22 -3.74
C SER A 758 -9.44 25.69 -3.33
N SER A 759 -10.28 26.57 -3.87
CA SER A 759 -10.19 28.02 -3.64
C SER A 759 -10.65 28.51 -2.27
N LYS A 760 -11.32 27.67 -1.47
CA LYS A 760 -11.89 28.04 -0.15
C LYS A 760 -11.25 27.28 1.01
N VAL A 761 -11.05 25.97 0.84
CA VAL A 761 -10.65 25.07 1.94
C VAL A 761 -9.13 24.88 2.01
N GLU A 762 -8.40 25.01 0.90
CA GLU A 762 -6.94 24.87 0.94
C GLU A 762 -6.22 25.91 1.81
N PRO A 763 -6.60 27.21 1.88
CA PRO A 763 -5.95 28.16 2.78
C PRO A 763 -5.96 27.71 4.25
N ASP A 764 -7.12 27.28 4.76
CA ASP A 764 -7.26 26.79 6.13
C ASP A 764 -6.49 25.47 6.34
N MET A 765 -6.45 24.59 5.34
CA MET A 765 -5.64 23.37 5.36
C MET A 765 -4.13 23.63 5.28
N GLN A 766 -3.70 24.70 4.62
CA GLN A 766 -2.30 25.14 4.57
C GLN A 766 -1.85 25.73 5.92
N GLU A 767 -2.68 26.55 6.54
CA GLU A 767 -2.40 27.08 7.89
C GLU A 767 -2.45 25.97 8.95
N LEU A 768 -3.44 25.07 8.90
CA LEU A 768 -3.50 23.89 9.77
C LEU A 768 -2.25 23.00 9.59
N ALA A 769 -1.84 22.73 8.34
CA ALA A 769 -0.61 22.00 8.07
C ALA A 769 0.64 22.74 8.61
N GLN A 770 0.70 24.06 8.50
CA GLN A 770 1.80 24.86 9.07
C GLN A 770 1.91 24.66 10.58
N LEU A 771 0.81 24.85 11.31
CA LEU A 771 0.78 24.80 12.78
C LEU A 771 1.11 23.40 13.32
N VAL A 772 0.73 22.35 12.58
CA VAL A 772 0.97 20.95 12.96
C VAL A 772 2.40 20.50 12.62
N LEU A 773 2.97 20.95 11.49
CA LEU A 773 4.32 20.55 11.04
C LEU A 773 5.44 21.40 11.66
N GLN A 774 5.21 22.67 11.98
CA GLN A 774 6.20 23.51 12.64
C GLN A 774 6.27 23.21 14.14
N ASN A 775 7.49 23.02 14.66
CA ASN A 775 7.76 22.84 16.10
C ASN A 775 8.20 24.16 16.72
N SER A 776 7.62 24.51 17.87
CA SER A 776 7.97 25.68 18.69
C SER A 776 8.44 25.28 20.09
N THR A 777 8.88 26.25 20.90
CA THR A 777 9.32 26.02 22.29
C THR A 777 8.21 26.19 23.33
N GLU A 778 7.03 26.65 22.91
CA GLU A 778 5.81 26.85 23.72
C GLU A 778 4.65 26.02 23.14
N ASP A 779 4.99 24.89 22.52
CA ASP A 779 4.07 24.08 21.74
C ASP A 779 3.15 23.21 22.60
N ILE A 780 2.01 22.81 22.02
CA ILE A 780 1.21 21.71 22.55
C ILE A 780 1.76 20.37 22.03
N ASP A 781 1.34 19.26 22.63
CA ASP A 781 1.86 17.94 22.25
C ASP A 781 1.69 17.66 20.74
N PRO A 782 2.75 17.25 20.02
CA PRO A 782 2.68 16.96 18.59
C PRO A 782 1.62 15.93 18.18
N GLU A 783 1.27 14.96 19.02
CA GLU A 783 0.23 13.97 18.70
C GLU A 783 -1.18 14.59 18.81
N ILE A 784 -1.38 15.51 19.76
CA ILE A 784 -2.59 16.34 19.84
C ILE A 784 -2.70 17.21 18.56
N LYS A 785 -1.59 17.84 18.13
CA LYS A 785 -1.55 18.59 16.86
C LYS A 785 -1.90 17.74 15.64
N ARG A 786 -1.30 16.56 15.51
CA ARG A 786 -1.58 15.61 14.41
C ARG A 786 -3.05 15.21 14.37
N THR A 787 -3.71 15.07 15.52
CA THR A 787 -5.13 14.70 15.59
C THR A 787 -6.04 15.72 14.89
N PHE A 788 -5.78 17.03 15.03
CA PHE A 788 -6.52 18.07 14.31
C PHE A 788 -6.40 17.95 12.77
N LEU A 789 -5.17 17.71 12.27
CA LEU A 789 -4.92 17.52 10.83
C LEU A 789 -5.51 16.19 10.31
N MET A 790 -5.42 15.12 11.10
CA MET A 790 -5.97 13.80 10.78
C MET A 790 -7.50 13.86 10.63
N VAL A 791 -8.20 14.48 11.57
CA VAL A 791 -9.65 14.70 11.51
C VAL A 791 -10.00 15.58 10.30
N ALA A 792 -9.29 16.71 10.09
CA ALA A 792 -9.53 17.57 8.91
C ALA A 792 -9.35 16.83 7.58
N LYS A 793 -8.30 16.00 7.45
CA LYS A 793 -8.06 15.16 6.26
C LYS A 793 -9.16 14.13 6.03
N SER A 794 -9.78 13.58 7.08
CA SER A 794 -10.91 12.65 6.93
C SER A 794 -12.14 13.33 6.30
N PHE A 795 -12.48 14.55 6.74
CA PHE A 795 -13.52 15.37 6.12
C PHE A 795 -13.14 15.73 4.67
N TYR A 796 -11.88 16.11 4.43
CA TYR A 796 -11.40 16.44 3.09
C TYR A 796 -11.53 15.25 2.13
N TYR A 797 -11.08 14.05 2.54
CA TYR A 797 -11.25 12.82 1.75
C TYR A 797 -12.73 12.52 1.44
N ALA A 798 -13.60 12.56 2.45
CA ALA A 798 -15.03 12.25 2.28
C ALA A 798 -15.76 13.25 1.38
N ALA A 799 -15.36 14.53 1.41
CA ALA A 799 -15.91 15.56 0.55
C ALA A 799 -15.29 15.56 -0.87
N TYR A 800 -14.03 15.15 -1.02
CA TYR A 800 -13.30 15.09 -2.29
C TYR A 800 -13.68 13.85 -3.11
N CYS A 801 -13.44 12.64 -2.58
CA CYS A 801 -13.72 11.36 -3.26
C CYS A 801 -15.22 11.17 -3.52
N ASP A 802 -15.59 10.60 -4.67
CA ASP A 802 -16.98 10.22 -4.93
C ASP A 802 -17.34 8.86 -4.28
N PRO A 803 -18.63 8.51 -4.14
CA PRO A 803 -19.04 7.27 -3.48
C PRO A 803 -18.46 5.98 -4.10
N ALA A 804 -18.28 5.91 -5.42
CA ALA A 804 -17.75 4.68 -6.05
C ALA A 804 -16.24 4.52 -5.82
N THR A 805 -15.48 5.62 -5.78
CA THR A 805 -14.08 5.59 -5.32
C THR A 805 -13.99 5.22 -3.84
N ILE A 806 -14.88 5.76 -2.98
CA ILE A 806 -14.94 5.41 -1.56
C ILE A 806 -15.26 3.91 -1.37
N ASP A 807 -16.28 3.38 -2.05
CA ASP A 807 -16.63 1.95 -2.03
C ASP A 807 -15.48 1.06 -2.52
N SER A 808 -14.74 1.50 -3.55
CA SER A 808 -13.57 0.78 -4.06
C SER A 808 -12.42 0.74 -3.06
N HIS A 809 -12.17 1.86 -2.36
CA HIS A 809 -11.16 1.91 -1.29
C HIS A 809 -11.57 1.05 -0.09
N ILE A 810 -12.82 1.17 0.38
CA ILE A 810 -13.37 0.30 1.44
C ILE A 810 -13.24 -1.18 1.04
N ALA A 811 -13.54 -1.56 -0.21
CA ALA A 811 -13.42 -2.93 -0.67
C ALA A 811 -11.97 -3.44 -0.67
N LYS A 812 -10.99 -2.61 -1.10
CA LYS A 812 -9.56 -2.95 -1.01
C LYS A 812 -9.08 -3.10 0.45
N ASP A 813 -9.59 -2.27 1.35
CA ASP A 813 -9.16 -2.15 2.73
C ASP A 813 -9.79 -3.21 3.66
N THR A 814 -11.05 -3.62 3.38
CA THR A 814 -11.83 -4.50 4.27
C THR A 814 -12.01 -5.96 3.80
N LYS A 815 -11.83 -6.27 2.51
CA LYS A 815 -12.26 -7.58 1.93
C LYS A 815 -11.17 -8.37 1.18
N GLY A 816 -9.92 -7.90 1.19
CA GLY A 816 -8.84 -8.56 0.48
C GLY A 816 -7.54 -8.56 1.26
N HIS A 817 -7.17 -9.72 1.80
CA HIS A 817 -5.81 -9.99 2.26
C HIS A 817 -4.83 -9.72 1.11
N ILE A 818 -3.71 -9.08 1.40
CA ILE A 818 -2.63 -8.93 0.44
C ILE A 818 -1.90 -10.27 0.37
N ALA A 819 -2.01 -10.95 -0.77
CA ALA A 819 -1.53 -12.32 -0.93
C ALA A 819 -0.02 -12.47 -0.73
N GLU A 820 0.36 -13.53 -0.03
CA GLU A 820 1.75 -14.00 0.07
C GLU A 820 2.28 -14.40 -1.31
N GLY A 821 3.58 -14.15 -1.53
CA GLY A 821 4.15 -14.10 -2.88
C GLY A 821 4.48 -15.46 -3.47
N ALA A 822 3.81 -15.84 -4.54
CA ALA A 822 4.42 -16.63 -5.61
C ALA A 822 4.94 -15.68 -6.70
N ASN A 823 6.21 -15.82 -7.10
CA ASN A 823 6.97 -14.82 -7.86
C ASN A 823 6.24 -14.32 -9.13
N SER A 824 5.99 -12.99 -9.19
CA SER A 824 5.13 -12.38 -10.20
C SER A 824 5.77 -12.23 -11.60
N THR A 825 7.10 -12.27 -11.67
CA THR A 825 7.91 -11.98 -12.87
C THR A 825 7.65 -12.92 -14.06
N ALA A 826 7.10 -14.12 -13.83
CA ALA A 826 6.78 -15.07 -14.91
C ALA A 826 5.48 -14.74 -15.69
N LEU A 827 4.59 -13.92 -15.14
CA LEU A 827 3.24 -13.72 -15.69
C LEU A 827 3.15 -12.68 -16.83
N GLN A 828 4.08 -11.72 -16.89
CA GLN A 828 3.98 -10.58 -17.81
C GLN A 828 4.39 -10.97 -19.24
N LEU A 829 5.57 -11.60 -19.41
CA LEU A 829 6.02 -12.20 -20.68
C LEU A 829 5.08 -13.31 -21.18
N GLY A 830 4.32 -13.94 -20.29
CA GLY A 830 3.26 -14.88 -20.67
C GLY A 830 2.10 -14.19 -21.39
N ARG A 831 1.65 -13.01 -20.94
CA ARG A 831 0.42 -12.37 -21.42
C ARG A 831 0.43 -12.01 -22.90
N GLU A 832 1.52 -11.45 -23.43
CA GLU A 832 1.57 -11.05 -24.84
C GLU A 832 1.55 -12.25 -25.79
N LYS A 833 2.31 -13.29 -25.45
CA LYS A 833 2.33 -14.55 -26.19
C LYS A 833 0.99 -15.28 -26.11
N ILE A 834 0.37 -15.30 -24.92
CA ILE A 834 -1.00 -15.80 -24.73
C ILE A 834 -2.00 -14.99 -25.56
N LEU A 835 -1.84 -13.67 -25.71
CA LEU A 835 -2.75 -12.84 -26.52
C LEU A 835 -2.63 -13.14 -28.02
N GLU A 836 -1.42 -13.43 -28.53
CA GLU A 836 -1.23 -13.81 -29.94
C GLU A 836 -1.69 -15.27 -30.21
N ASP A 837 -1.37 -16.20 -29.32
CA ASP A 837 -1.85 -17.58 -29.40
C ASP A 837 -3.37 -17.67 -29.17
N ALA A 838 -3.96 -16.76 -28.38
CA ALA A 838 -5.42 -16.60 -28.29
C ALA A 838 -6.03 -16.08 -29.59
N LYS A 839 -5.40 -15.12 -30.29
CA LYS A 839 -5.86 -14.68 -31.62
C LYS A 839 -5.80 -15.83 -32.64
N LYS A 840 -4.73 -16.63 -32.63
CA LYS A 840 -4.62 -17.86 -33.44
C LYS A 840 -5.65 -18.91 -33.04
N PHE A 841 -5.90 -19.10 -31.75
CA PHE A 841 -6.90 -20.03 -31.21
C PHE A 841 -8.32 -19.62 -31.59
N CYS A 842 -8.74 -18.36 -31.39
CA CYS A 842 -10.04 -17.85 -31.83
C CYS A 842 -10.23 -18.01 -33.34
N SER A 843 -9.19 -17.76 -34.14
CA SER A 843 -9.18 -17.95 -35.60
C SER A 843 -9.28 -19.42 -36.03
N LYS A 844 -9.06 -20.37 -35.12
CA LYS A 844 -9.26 -21.81 -35.33
C LYS A 844 -10.60 -22.27 -34.75
N PHE A 845 -10.92 -21.86 -33.52
CA PHE A 845 -12.18 -22.11 -32.83
C PHE A 845 -13.40 -21.59 -33.60
N LEU A 846 -13.31 -20.47 -34.33
CA LEU A 846 -14.40 -20.02 -35.22
C LEU A 846 -14.65 -20.99 -36.39
N ARG A 847 -13.59 -21.58 -36.97
CA ARG A 847 -13.72 -22.58 -38.04
C ARG A 847 -14.21 -23.93 -37.50
N GLU A 848 -13.72 -24.35 -36.33
CA GLU A 848 -14.18 -25.56 -35.66
C GLU A 848 -15.62 -25.40 -35.13
N LYS A 849 -16.04 -24.21 -34.69
CA LYS A 849 -17.43 -23.88 -34.33
C LYS A 849 -18.36 -23.93 -35.54
N GLN A 850 -17.94 -23.48 -36.73
CA GLN A 850 -18.73 -23.65 -37.95
C GLN A 850 -18.93 -25.14 -38.30
N ALA A 851 -17.89 -25.96 -38.17
CA ALA A 851 -18.01 -27.42 -38.35
C ALA A 851 -18.89 -28.08 -37.28
N CYS A 852 -18.77 -27.68 -36.01
CA CYS A 852 -19.62 -28.17 -34.93
C CYS A 852 -21.08 -27.75 -35.09
N ASN A 853 -21.38 -26.52 -35.54
CA ASN A 853 -22.75 -26.10 -35.84
C ASN A 853 -23.35 -26.96 -36.96
N GLN A 854 -22.62 -27.19 -38.06
CA GLN A 854 -23.10 -28.10 -39.13
C GLN A 854 -23.34 -29.53 -38.64
N LEU A 855 -22.59 -30.01 -37.65
CA LEU A 855 -22.85 -31.32 -37.00
C LEU A 855 -24.04 -31.27 -36.04
N LEU A 856 -24.25 -30.15 -35.34
CA LEU A 856 -25.37 -29.95 -34.41
C LEU A 856 -26.71 -29.83 -35.15
N ASP A 857 -26.76 -29.07 -36.25
CA ASP A 857 -27.92 -28.96 -37.14
C ASP A 857 -28.33 -30.35 -37.68
N ASN A 858 -27.34 -31.13 -38.14
CA ASN A 858 -27.55 -32.51 -38.60
C ASN A 858 -27.95 -33.51 -37.48
N TRP A 859 -27.76 -33.15 -36.21
CA TRP A 859 -28.15 -33.96 -35.06
C TRP A 859 -29.57 -33.60 -34.58
N ILE A 860 -29.87 -32.31 -34.50
CA ILE A 860 -31.19 -31.75 -34.15
C ILE A 860 -32.26 -32.19 -35.17
N ILE A 861 -31.93 -32.18 -36.47
CA ILE A 861 -32.83 -32.63 -37.54
C ILE A 861 -33.15 -34.15 -37.47
N LYS A 862 -32.45 -34.94 -36.65
CA LYS A 862 -32.57 -36.42 -36.60
C LYS A 862 -33.19 -37.00 -35.34
N LYS A 863 -33.61 -36.19 -34.37
CA LYS A 863 -34.51 -36.61 -33.28
C LYS A 863 -35.41 -35.46 -32.86
N ASP A 864 -36.72 -35.67 -32.95
CA ASP A 864 -37.71 -34.79 -32.33
C ASP A 864 -37.52 -34.78 -30.80
N LEU A 865 -36.83 -33.74 -30.33
CA LEU A 865 -36.70 -33.38 -28.92
C LEU A 865 -37.50 -32.09 -28.71
N PRO A 866 -38.42 -32.03 -27.72
CA PRO A 866 -39.18 -30.82 -27.43
C PRO A 866 -38.27 -29.61 -27.17
N GLY A 867 -38.70 -28.43 -27.62
CA GLY A 867 -37.87 -27.22 -27.74
C GLY A 867 -37.32 -26.61 -26.44
N GLU A 868 -37.58 -27.22 -25.28
CA GLU A 868 -37.14 -26.75 -23.96
C GLU A 868 -35.62 -26.90 -23.77
N VAL A 869 -34.98 -27.85 -24.46
CA VAL A 869 -33.52 -28.05 -24.40
C VAL A 869 -32.74 -26.85 -24.98
N GLY A 870 -33.34 -26.09 -25.90
CA GLY A 870 -32.72 -24.89 -26.47
C GLY A 870 -32.49 -23.79 -25.43
N TYR A 871 -33.41 -23.62 -24.49
CA TYR A 871 -33.34 -22.56 -23.47
C TYR A 871 -32.18 -22.73 -22.48
N ALA A 872 -31.70 -23.96 -22.26
CA ALA A 872 -30.59 -24.25 -21.36
C ALA A 872 -29.21 -23.80 -21.91
N LEU A 873 -29.10 -23.52 -23.21
CA LEU A 873 -27.84 -23.14 -23.86
C LEU A 873 -27.69 -21.62 -24.09
N ASP A 874 -28.77 -20.84 -23.93
CA ASP A 874 -28.78 -19.38 -24.11
C ASP A 874 -28.63 -18.58 -22.80
N ILE A 875 -28.40 -19.25 -21.67
CA ILE A 875 -28.08 -18.58 -20.40
C ILE A 875 -26.72 -17.88 -20.53
N ARG A 876 -26.73 -16.54 -20.45
CA ARG A 876 -25.54 -15.70 -20.69
C ARG A 876 -24.45 -15.92 -19.64
N TRP A 877 -23.20 -15.69 -20.06
CA TRP A 877 -21.98 -15.83 -19.27
C TRP A 877 -21.89 -14.81 -18.12
N TYR A 878 -22.56 -15.07 -17.00
CA TYR A 878 -22.45 -14.30 -15.75
C TYR A 878 -22.38 -15.22 -14.51
N ALA A 879 -21.53 -16.25 -14.56
CA ALA A 879 -21.11 -17.02 -13.40
C ALA A 879 -19.71 -17.63 -13.64
N SER A 880 -18.72 -17.24 -12.83
CA SER A 880 -17.38 -17.84 -12.85
C SER A 880 -17.46 -19.23 -12.21
N LEU A 881 -17.29 -20.29 -13.02
CA LEU A 881 -17.43 -21.69 -12.58
C LEU A 881 -16.04 -22.37 -12.44
N PRO A 882 -15.51 -22.57 -11.21
CA PRO A 882 -14.12 -22.99 -11.00
C PRO A 882 -13.72 -24.31 -11.69
N ARG A 883 -14.66 -25.25 -11.87
CA ARG A 883 -14.41 -26.53 -12.57
C ARG A 883 -14.12 -26.36 -14.08
N VAL A 884 -14.45 -25.22 -14.71
CA VAL A 884 -14.04 -24.92 -16.10
C VAL A 884 -12.57 -24.51 -16.12
N GLU A 885 -12.15 -23.65 -15.20
CA GLU A 885 -10.78 -23.16 -15.09
C GLU A 885 -9.83 -24.28 -14.66
N ALA A 886 -10.20 -25.10 -13.67
CA ALA A 886 -9.42 -26.29 -13.28
C ALA A 886 -9.23 -27.29 -14.44
N ARG A 887 -10.26 -27.50 -15.27
CA ARG A 887 -10.15 -28.32 -16.49
C ARG A 887 -9.23 -27.70 -17.53
N LEU A 888 -9.23 -26.37 -17.69
CA LEU A 888 -8.32 -25.66 -18.59
C LEU A 888 -6.87 -25.74 -18.07
N LEU A 889 -6.66 -25.56 -16.77
CA LEU A 889 -5.35 -25.63 -16.11
C LEU A 889 -4.69 -27.00 -16.33
N HIS A 890 -5.40 -28.08 -15.96
CA HIS A 890 -4.90 -29.45 -16.15
C HIS A 890 -4.61 -29.79 -17.62
N ARG A 891 -5.42 -29.30 -18.58
CA ARG A 891 -5.21 -29.54 -20.02
C ARG A 891 -4.09 -28.70 -20.63
N THR A 892 -3.71 -27.60 -19.97
CA THR A 892 -2.62 -26.71 -20.38
C THR A 892 -1.27 -27.22 -19.87
N ILE A 893 -1.20 -27.63 -18.60
CA ILE A 893 -0.02 -28.28 -17.99
C ILE A 893 0.38 -29.53 -18.79
N TRP A 894 -0.59 -30.33 -19.24
CA TRP A 894 -0.37 -31.53 -20.08
C TRP A 894 0.29 -31.30 -21.46
N ARG A 895 0.63 -30.06 -21.81
CA ARG A 895 1.26 -29.69 -23.09
C ARG A 895 2.57 -28.91 -22.97
N MET A 896 3.11 -28.73 -21.77
CA MET A 896 4.38 -28.02 -21.54
C MET A 896 5.51 -29.03 -21.22
N PRO A 897 6.45 -29.29 -22.16
CA PRO A 897 7.47 -30.34 -21.98
C PRO A 897 8.47 -30.11 -20.84
N TYR A 898 8.53 -28.89 -20.29
CA TYR A 898 9.57 -28.44 -19.36
C TYR A 898 9.07 -28.18 -17.93
N VAL A 899 7.78 -28.45 -17.63
CA VAL A 899 7.18 -28.28 -16.29
C VAL A 899 6.44 -29.56 -15.86
N TYR A 900 6.94 -30.73 -16.28
CA TYR A 900 6.34 -32.02 -15.97
C TYR A 900 6.93 -32.64 -14.69
N ASN A 901 6.27 -32.42 -13.56
CA ASN A 901 6.51 -33.23 -12.36
C ASN A 901 5.52 -34.43 -12.36
N PRO A 902 5.99 -35.68 -12.53
CA PRO A 902 5.11 -36.84 -12.62
C PRO A 902 4.35 -37.12 -11.32
N VAL A 903 4.90 -36.77 -10.14
CA VAL A 903 4.26 -37.06 -8.85
C VAL A 903 2.99 -36.23 -8.67
N TYR A 904 3.05 -34.92 -8.93
CA TYR A 904 1.86 -34.07 -8.90
C TYR A 904 0.86 -34.43 -10.01
N SER A 905 1.32 -34.90 -11.19
CA SER A 905 0.45 -35.44 -12.24
C SER A 905 -0.32 -36.67 -11.78
N GLU A 906 0.34 -37.66 -11.16
CA GLU A 906 -0.36 -38.87 -10.68
C GLU A 906 -1.23 -38.59 -9.46
N LEU A 907 -0.84 -37.69 -8.55
CA LEU A 907 -1.69 -37.25 -7.45
C LEU A 907 -2.97 -36.56 -7.96
N ALA A 908 -2.86 -35.62 -8.91
CA ALA A 908 -4.02 -34.95 -9.49
C ALA A 908 -4.94 -35.90 -10.29
N LYS A 909 -4.37 -36.90 -10.98
CA LYS A 909 -5.16 -37.96 -11.62
C LYS A 909 -5.85 -38.85 -10.59
N LEU A 910 -5.16 -39.23 -9.51
CA LEU A 910 -5.70 -40.09 -8.47
C LEU A 910 -6.85 -39.40 -7.74
N ASP A 911 -6.66 -38.14 -7.35
CA ASP A 911 -7.70 -37.30 -6.74
C ASP A 911 -8.90 -37.11 -7.67
N PHE A 912 -8.67 -36.74 -8.95
CA PHE A 912 -9.73 -36.59 -9.92
C PHE A 912 -10.52 -37.90 -10.15
N ASN A 913 -9.83 -39.04 -10.25
CA ASN A 913 -10.46 -40.35 -10.41
C ASN A 913 -11.22 -40.78 -9.15
N ASN A 914 -10.69 -40.50 -7.95
CA ASN A 914 -11.35 -40.75 -6.68
C ASN A 914 -12.62 -39.90 -6.56
N CYS A 915 -12.53 -38.60 -6.83
CA CYS A 915 -13.68 -37.69 -6.85
C CYS A 915 -14.73 -38.12 -7.90
N GLN A 916 -14.30 -38.57 -9.09
CA GLN A 916 -15.22 -39.07 -10.11
C GLN A 916 -15.91 -40.38 -9.68
N ALA A 917 -15.19 -41.29 -9.03
CA ALA A 917 -15.76 -42.52 -8.48
C ALA A 917 -16.72 -42.24 -7.32
N LEU A 918 -16.35 -41.35 -6.39
CA LEU A 918 -17.23 -40.87 -5.30
C LEU A 918 -18.51 -40.27 -5.89
N HIS A 919 -18.39 -39.35 -6.85
CA HIS A 919 -19.54 -38.69 -7.44
C HIS A 919 -20.44 -39.65 -8.24
N GLN A 920 -19.89 -40.75 -8.80
CA GLN A 920 -20.67 -41.77 -9.48
C GLN A 920 -21.42 -42.68 -8.49
N LEU A 921 -20.84 -42.95 -7.31
CA LEU A 921 -21.51 -43.64 -6.21
C LEU A 921 -22.61 -42.76 -5.58
N GLU A 922 -22.28 -41.51 -5.26
CA GLU A 922 -23.21 -40.47 -4.79
C GLU A 922 -24.41 -40.34 -5.75
N TRP A 923 -24.17 -40.26 -7.06
CA TRP A 923 -25.23 -40.23 -8.08
C TRP A 923 -26.14 -41.46 -8.01
N ASN A 924 -25.57 -42.66 -7.99
CA ASN A 924 -26.34 -43.91 -7.93
C ASN A 924 -27.19 -44.00 -6.64
N MET A 925 -26.69 -43.47 -5.51
CA MET A 925 -27.42 -43.40 -4.24
C MET A 925 -28.59 -42.41 -4.25
N ILE A 926 -28.52 -41.34 -5.05
CA ILE A 926 -29.66 -40.43 -5.27
C ILE A 926 -30.69 -41.07 -6.22
N GLN A 927 -30.22 -41.70 -7.30
CA GLN A 927 -31.08 -42.24 -8.37
C GLN A 927 -32.05 -43.31 -7.86
N ASN A 928 -31.60 -44.21 -7.00
CA ASN A 928 -32.38 -45.35 -6.52
C ASN A 928 -33.59 -45.00 -5.62
N HIS A 929 -33.73 -43.76 -5.14
CA HIS A 929 -34.79 -43.37 -4.19
C HIS A 929 -35.86 -42.42 -4.75
N LEU A 930 -35.65 -41.86 -5.96
CA LEU A 930 -36.44 -40.71 -6.43
C LEU A 930 -37.12 -40.93 -7.79
N GLU A 931 -36.77 -41.98 -8.54
CA GLU A 931 -37.51 -42.39 -9.75
C GLU A 931 -38.95 -42.83 -9.44
N GLU A 932 -39.18 -43.47 -8.28
CA GLU A 932 -40.50 -43.99 -7.87
C GLU A 932 -41.56 -42.88 -7.67
N PHE A 933 -41.11 -41.63 -7.44
CA PHE A 933 -41.98 -40.47 -7.24
C PHE A 933 -42.20 -39.65 -8.53
N GLY A 934 -41.87 -40.23 -9.70
CA GLY A 934 -42.12 -39.61 -11.01
C GLY A 934 -41.15 -38.50 -11.42
N ILE A 935 -40.06 -38.33 -10.68
CA ILE A 935 -39.08 -37.26 -10.89
C ILE A 935 -38.17 -37.61 -12.07
N ASN A 936 -38.02 -36.70 -13.05
CA ASN A 936 -37.21 -36.98 -14.23
C ASN A 936 -35.69 -36.92 -13.92
N LYS A 937 -34.91 -37.77 -14.60
CA LYS A 937 -33.46 -37.90 -14.39
C LYS A 937 -32.67 -36.65 -14.72
N GLY A 938 -33.16 -35.78 -15.60
CA GLY A 938 -32.52 -34.50 -15.92
C GLY A 938 -32.58 -33.50 -14.75
N THR A 939 -33.73 -33.41 -14.07
CA THR A 939 -33.91 -32.56 -12.89
C THR A 939 -33.06 -33.06 -11.73
N LEU A 940 -33.06 -34.39 -11.52
CA LEU A 940 -32.20 -35.07 -10.55
C LEU A 940 -30.71 -34.79 -10.80
N LEU A 941 -30.26 -34.91 -12.05
CA LEU A 941 -28.88 -34.69 -12.47
C LEU A 941 -28.48 -33.22 -12.34
N LEU A 942 -29.37 -32.28 -12.68
CA LEU A 942 -29.12 -30.85 -12.56
C LEU A 942 -28.97 -30.43 -11.09
N ALA A 943 -29.87 -30.85 -10.21
CA ALA A 943 -29.80 -30.55 -8.78
C ALA A 943 -28.53 -31.10 -8.14
N TYR A 944 -28.16 -32.35 -8.46
CA TYR A 944 -26.93 -32.96 -7.97
C TYR A 944 -25.66 -32.33 -8.58
N PHE A 945 -25.66 -31.97 -9.86
CA PHE A 945 -24.55 -31.26 -10.49
C PHE A 945 -24.34 -29.87 -9.88
N LEU A 946 -25.42 -29.16 -9.53
CA LEU A 946 -25.36 -27.90 -8.79
C LEU A 946 -24.85 -28.10 -7.36
N ALA A 947 -25.22 -29.19 -6.66
CA ALA A 947 -24.66 -29.52 -5.36
C ALA A 947 -23.13 -29.72 -5.45
N ALA A 948 -22.68 -30.57 -6.38
CA ALA A 948 -21.27 -30.87 -6.63
C ALA A 948 -20.48 -29.74 -7.32
N ALA A 949 -21.13 -28.63 -7.66
CA ALA A 949 -20.48 -27.39 -8.10
C ALA A 949 -20.27 -26.38 -6.96
N ASN A 950 -21.02 -26.48 -5.86
CA ASN A 950 -20.98 -25.56 -4.71
C ASN A 950 -20.36 -26.19 -3.44
N ILE A 951 -20.38 -27.51 -3.29
CA ILE A 951 -19.79 -28.26 -2.18
C ILE A 951 -18.81 -29.27 -2.78
N PHE A 952 -17.55 -28.88 -2.95
CA PHE A 952 -16.56 -29.64 -3.73
C PHE A 952 -15.84 -30.72 -2.89
N GLU A 953 -15.73 -30.51 -1.58
CA GLU A 953 -14.86 -31.26 -0.68
C GLU A 953 -15.30 -32.74 -0.56
N PRO A 954 -14.46 -33.74 -0.86
CA PRO A 954 -14.86 -35.16 -0.89
C PRO A 954 -15.57 -35.63 0.39
N GLU A 955 -15.04 -35.24 1.54
CA GLU A 955 -15.55 -35.53 2.89
C GLU A 955 -16.91 -34.89 3.20
N ARG A 956 -17.35 -33.89 2.44
CA ARG A 956 -18.68 -33.24 2.54
C ARG A 956 -19.71 -33.87 1.60
N SER A 957 -19.52 -35.16 1.29
CA SER A 957 -20.44 -36.01 0.51
C SER A 957 -21.86 -36.01 1.04
N ILE A 958 -22.02 -36.10 2.37
CA ILE A 958 -23.33 -36.08 3.02
C ILE A 958 -24.04 -34.73 2.76
N GLU A 959 -23.36 -33.59 2.88
CA GLU A 959 -23.94 -32.27 2.59
C GLU A 959 -24.30 -32.10 1.09
N ARG A 960 -23.49 -32.61 0.15
CA ARG A 960 -23.86 -32.68 -1.28
C ARG A 960 -25.14 -33.48 -1.50
N LEU A 961 -25.19 -34.70 -0.95
CA LEU A 961 -26.31 -35.62 -1.09
C LEU A 961 -27.58 -35.04 -0.46
N ALA A 962 -27.45 -34.40 0.70
CA ALA A 962 -28.50 -33.69 1.40
C ALA A 962 -29.11 -32.59 0.52
N TRP A 963 -28.27 -31.65 0.06
CA TRP A 963 -28.71 -30.51 -0.73
C TRP A 963 -29.37 -30.94 -2.05
N ALA A 964 -28.79 -31.93 -2.74
CA ALA A 964 -29.34 -32.49 -3.97
C ALA A 964 -30.72 -33.16 -3.75
N LYS A 965 -30.86 -34.01 -2.71
CA LYS A 965 -32.14 -34.65 -2.36
C LYS A 965 -33.18 -33.61 -1.94
N THR A 966 -32.83 -32.63 -1.12
CA THR A 966 -33.74 -31.59 -0.64
C THR A 966 -34.23 -30.71 -1.78
N ALA A 967 -33.35 -30.23 -2.67
CA ALA A 967 -33.75 -29.44 -3.84
C ALA A 967 -34.73 -30.22 -4.76
N VAL A 968 -34.50 -31.51 -4.93
CA VAL A 968 -35.35 -32.40 -5.74
C VAL A 968 -36.71 -32.68 -5.08
N LEU A 969 -36.74 -32.91 -3.75
CA LEU A 969 -37.99 -33.08 -3.01
C LEU A 969 -38.84 -31.79 -3.00
N VAL A 970 -38.20 -30.62 -2.87
CA VAL A 970 -38.86 -29.32 -2.98
C VAL A 970 -39.49 -29.15 -4.37
N GLU A 971 -38.79 -29.51 -5.45
CA GLU A 971 -39.34 -29.39 -6.81
C GLU A 971 -40.45 -30.42 -7.09
N ALA A 972 -40.37 -31.63 -6.50
CA ALA A 972 -41.44 -32.63 -6.58
C ALA A 972 -42.72 -32.20 -5.84
N VAL A 973 -42.57 -31.58 -4.67
CA VAL A 973 -43.68 -30.98 -3.91
C VAL A 973 -44.28 -29.80 -4.67
N ALA A 974 -43.44 -28.89 -5.20
CA ALA A 974 -43.91 -27.77 -6.02
C ALA A 974 -44.68 -28.25 -7.28
N SER A 975 -44.19 -29.30 -7.94
CA SER A 975 -44.84 -29.92 -9.11
C SER A 975 -46.16 -30.61 -8.74
N SER A 976 -46.28 -31.15 -7.53
CA SER A 976 -47.50 -31.79 -7.02
C SER A 976 -48.60 -30.79 -6.65
N PHE A 977 -48.24 -29.53 -6.38
CA PHE A 977 -49.16 -28.46 -5.97
C PHE A 977 -49.35 -27.39 -7.04
N ASN A 978 -49.80 -27.83 -8.22
CA ASN A 978 -50.13 -26.98 -9.38
C ASN A 978 -51.16 -25.86 -9.08
N LYS A 979 -51.45 -25.00 -10.07
CA LYS A 979 -52.39 -23.87 -9.89
C LYS A 979 -53.83 -24.30 -9.54
N GLU A 980 -54.24 -25.52 -9.89
CA GLU A 980 -55.61 -26.01 -9.69
C GLU A 980 -55.80 -26.75 -8.35
N THR A 981 -54.73 -27.08 -7.61
CA THR A 981 -54.86 -27.76 -6.32
C THR A 981 -55.50 -26.85 -5.27
N CYS A 982 -56.62 -27.29 -4.71
CA CYS A 982 -57.42 -26.56 -3.73
C CYS A 982 -56.59 -26.08 -2.52
N ILE A 983 -56.89 -24.86 -2.04
CA ILE A 983 -56.28 -24.24 -0.86
C ILE A 983 -56.37 -25.16 0.37
N GLU A 984 -57.43 -25.95 0.50
CA GLU A 984 -57.61 -26.91 1.59
C GLU A 984 -56.56 -28.02 1.58
N GLN A 985 -56.15 -28.53 0.42
CA GLN A 985 -55.09 -29.54 0.32
C GLN A 985 -53.70 -28.94 0.63
N LYS A 986 -53.46 -27.71 0.16
CA LYS A 986 -52.22 -26.97 0.48
C LYS A 986 -52.12 -26.65 1.98
N ARG A 987 -53.21 -26.23 2.62
CA ARG A 987 -53.29 -26.06 4.10
C ARG A 987 -53.10 -27.38 4.84
N ALA A 988 -53.76 -28.46 4.41
CA ALA A 988 -53.65 -29.75 5.06
C ALA A 988 -52.23 -30.36 4.95
N PHE A 989 -51.50 -30.09 3.86
CA PHE A 989 -50.09 -30.49 3.71
C PHE A 989 -49.19 -29.75 4.70
N LEU A 990 -49.33 -28.43 4.79
CA LEU A 990 -48.57 -27.60 5.74
C LEU A 990 -48.87 -27.97 7.20
N LEU A 991 -50.13 -28.26 7.53
CA LEU A 991 -50.53 -28.74 8.86
C LEU A 991 -49.88 -30.10 9.17
N LYS A 992 -50.03 -31.11 8.30
CA LYS A 992 -49.50 -32.47 8.53
C LYS A 992 -47.97 -32.52 8.57
N PHE A 993 -47.31 -31.63 7.82
CA PHE A 993 -45.86 -31.43 7.89
C PHE A 993 -45.44 -30.79 9.23
N GLY A 994 -46.13 -29.72 9.65
CA GLY A 994 -45.87 -29.05 10.94
C GLY A 994 -46.09 -29.96 12.16
N GLU A 995 -47.19 -30.73 12.17
CA GLU A 995 -47.47 -31.76 13.18
C GLU A 995 -46.30 -32.76 13.29
N GLY A 996 -45.80 -33.27 12.16
CA GLY A 996 -44.63 -34.15 12.15
C GLY A 996 -43.35 -33.52 12.70
N THR A 997 -43.06 -32.26 12.37
CA THR A 997 -41.87 -31.55 12.91
C THR A 997 -41.94 -31.28 14.43
N THR A 998 -43.10 -31.42 15.06
CA THR A 998 -43.31 -31.09 16.49
C THR A 998 -43.53 -32.33 17.38
N SER A 999 -43.69 -33.52 16.80
CA SER A 999 -43.96 -34.77 17.51
C SER A 999 -42.98 -35.88 17.09
N GLY A 1000 -42.08 -36.29 17.99
CA GLY A 1000 -41.03 -37.28 17.71
C GLY A 1000 -41.50 -38.70 17.39
N ASP A 1001 -42.79 -39.03 17.61
CA ASP A 1001 -43.35 -40.38 17.38
C ASP A 1001 -44.04 -40.50 16.01
N TYR A 1002 -43.27 -40.93 15.01
CA TYR A 1002 -43.62 -40.87 13.58
C TYR A 1002 -44.68 -41.88 13.05
N MET A 1003 -45.33 -42.67 13.91
CA MET A 1003 -46.21 -43.78 13.47
C MET A 1003 -47.71 -43.68 13.82
N LYS A 1004 -48.22 -42.57 14.41
CA LYS A 1004 -49.65 -42.49 14.82
C LYS A 1004 -50.40 -41.17 14.54
N ILE A 1005 -50.13 -40.48 13.41
CA ILE A 1005 -50.98 -39.37 12.94
C ILE A 1005 -52.24 -39.92 12.22
N ASN A 1006 -53.17 -40.49 12.99
CA ASN A 1006 -54.46 -41.01 12.51
C ASN A 1006 -55.55 -39.93 12.48
N GLY A 1007 -55.26 -38.81 11.80
CA GLY A 1007 -56.23 -37.77 11.45
C GLY A 1007 -56.71 -37.91 9.99
N ARG A 1008 -58.00 -37.64 9.71
CA ARG A 1008 -58.52 -37.60 8.34
C ARG A 1008 -58.09 -36.32 7.61
N SER A 1009 -56.90 -36.31 7.04
CA SER A 1009 -56.45 -35.29 6.09
C SER A 1009 -57.08 -35.49 4.71
N ASN A 1010 -57.56 -34.40 4.08
CA ASN A 1010 -58.03 -34.40 2.68
C ASN A 1010 -56.87 -34.42 1.66
N LEU A 1011 -55.72 -35.03 2.00
CA LEU A 1011 -54.56 -35.12 1.12
C LEU A 1011 -54.74 -36.20 0.06
N SER A 1012 -54.09 -36.02 -1.09
CA SER A 1012 -53.83 -37.13 -2.00
C SER A 1012 -52.81 -38.09 -1.37
N LYS A 1013 -52.88 -39.39 -1.69
CA LYS A 1013 -51.94 -40.40 -1.17
C LYS A 1013 -50.48 -40.01 -1.44
N VAL A 1014 -50.20 -39.50 -2.64
CA VAL A 1014 -48.88 -38.96 -3.04
C VAL A 1014 -48.43 -37.81 -2.13
N GLY A 1015 -49.35 -36.92 -1.74
CA GLY A 1015 -49.06 -35.84 -0.79
C GLY A 1015 -48.67 -36.36 0.60
N GLU A 1016 -49.32 -37.42 1.09
CA GLU A 1016 -48.96 -38.02 2.39
C GLU A 1016 -47.60 -38.73 2.34
N GLU A 1017 -47.32 -39.42 1.23
CA GLU A 1017 -46.03 -40.08 0.97
C GLU A 1017 -44.89 -39.04 0.84
N LEU A 1018 -45.13 -37.89 0.20
CA LEU A 1018 -44.17 -36.78 0.12
C LEU A 1018 -43.92 -36.10 1.48
N VAL A 1019 -44.93 -35.92 2.34
CA VAL A 1019 -44.71 -35.44 3.73
C VAL A 1019 -43.84 -36.44 4.48
N GLY A 1020 -44.11 -37.75 4.35
CA GLY A 1020 -43.30 -38.80 4.95
C GLY A 1020 -41.84 -38.78 4.49
N LEU A 1021 -41.59 -38.67 3.17
CA LEU A 1021 -40.23 -38.61 2.62
C LEU A 1021 -39.47 -37.36 3.05
N LEU A 1022 -40.11 -36.18 3.03
CA LEU A 1022 -39.49 -34.93 3.48
C LEU A 1022 -39.06 -35.01 4.95
N LEU A 1023 -39.97 -35.43 5.84
CA LEU A 1023 -39.68 -35.51 7.26
C LEU A 1023 -38.66 -36.61 7.58
N THR A 1024 -38.70 -37.76 6.89
CA THR A 1024 -37.68 -38.81 7.03
C THR A 1024 -36.30 -38.29 6.59
N THR A 1025 -36.25 -37.56 5.47
CA THR A 1025 -35.00 -36.95 4.98
C THR A 1025 -34.49 -35.90 5.97
N LEU A 1026 -35.34 -34.99 6.46
CA LEU A 1026 -34.95 -33.96 7.42
C LEU A 1026 -34.51 -34.55 8.77
N ASN A 1027 -35.16 -35.60 9.27
CA ASN A 1027 -34.72 -36.32 10.47
C ASN A 1027 -33.37 -37.01 10.26
N GLN A 1028 -33.15 -37.66 9.12
CA GLN A 1028 -31.87 -38.28 8.80
C GLN A 1028 -30.75 -37.23 8.75
N LEU A 1029 -30.99 -36.09 8.09
CA LEU A 1029 -30.05 -34.97 8.08
C LEU A 1029 -29.84 -34.34 9.45
N SER A 1030 -30.85 -34.33 10.33
CA SER A 1030 -30.72 -33.85 11.70
C SER A 1030 -29.92 -34.80 12.59
N LEU A 1031 -29.99 -36.11 12.35
CA LEU A 1031 -29.17 -37.12 13.04
C LEU A 1031 -27.71 -37.06 12.54
N GLU A 1032 -27.50 -36.99 11.23
CA GLU A 1032 -26.18 -36.88 10.62
C GLU A 1032 -25.48 -35.55 11.01
N ALA A 1033 -26.23 -34.44 11.15
CA ALA A 1033 -25.71 -33.17 11.64
C ALA A 1033 -25.41 -33.14 13.16
N GLN A 1034 -25.98 -34.04 13.96
CA GLN A 1034 -25.68 -34.13 15.40
C GLN A 1034 -24.29 -34.71 15.69
N GLU A 1035 -23.69 -35.47 14.76
CA GLU A 1035 -22.31 -35.93 14.91
C GLU A 1035 -21.27 -34.91 14.40
N LYS A 1036 -21.60 -34.02 13.45
CA LYS A 1036 -20.68 -32.96 12.94
C LYS A 1036 -21.34 -31.67 12.42
N VAL A 1037 -21.31 -30.61 13.25
CA VAL A 1037 -21.17 -29.16 12.92
C VAL A 1037 -22.33 -28.47 12.12
N PRO A 1038 -22.77 -27.24 12.47
CA PRO A 1038 -24.15 -26.80 12.18
C PRO A 1038 -24.34 -25.90 10.93
N THR A 1039 -23.93 -26.35 9.73
CA THR A 1039 -24.10 -25.55 8.48
C THR A 1039 -25.38 -25.84 7.68
N CYS A 1040 -25.94 -27.05 7.74
CA CYS A 1040 -27.05 -27.46 6.86
C CYS A 1040 -28.32 -26.58 6.94
N THR A 1041 -28.69 -26.11 8.14
CA THR A 1041 -30.00 -25.46 8.38
C THR A 1041 -30.14 -24.10 7.69
N ARG A 1042 -29.06 -23.30 7.62
CA ARG A 1042 -29.09 -21.96 6.99
C ARG A 1042 -29.31 -22.03 5.48
N SER A 1043 -28.65 -22.97 4.79
CA SER A 1043 -28.72 -23.10 3.33
C SER A 1043 -30.11 -23.49 2.82
N ALA A 1044 -30.86 -24.30 3.58
CA ALA A 1044 -32.23 -24.66 3.26
C ALA A 1044 -33.20 -23.47 3.40
N MET A 1045 -33.03 -22.64 4.44
CA MET A 1045 -33.83 -21.43 4.64
C MET A 1045 -33.62 -20.41 3.52
N TRP A 1046 -32.37 -20.16 3.13
CA TRP A 1046 -32.02 -19.17 2.11
C TRP A 1046 -32.64 -19.47 0.74
N TYR A 1047 -32.71 -20.75 0.35
CA TYR A 1047 -33.36 -21.15 -0.91
C TYR A 1047 -34.89 -20.93 -0.89
N GLY A 1048 -35.50 -21.03 0.30
CA GLY A 1048 -36.90 -20.67 0.54
C GLY A 1048 -37.16 -19.16 0.35
N GLU A 1049 -36.31 -18.31 0.91
CA GLU A 1049 -36.42 -16.84 0.74
C GLU A 1049 -36.22 -16.40 -0.72
N VAL A 1050 -35.24 -17.00 -1.43
CA VAL A 1050 -34.90 -16.63 -2.81
C VAL A 1050 -36.03 -16.98 -3.79
N ARG A 1051 -36.74 -18.12 -3.62
CA ARG A 1051 -37.96 -18.38 -4.41
C ARG A 1051 -39.20 -17.66 -3.89
N GLY A 1052 -39.29 -17.36 -2.58
CA GLY A 1052 -40.38 -16.57 -2.00
C GLY A 1052 -40.53 -15.20 -2.68
N LYS A 1053 -39.40 -14.50 -2.89
CA LYS A 1053 -39.36 -13.19 -3.57
C LYS A 1053 -39.69 -13.23 -5.07
N GLN A 1054 -39.85 -14.41 -5.69
CA GLN A 1054 -40.43 -14.54 -7.03
C GLN A 1054 -41.94 -14.81 -7.03
N PHE A 1055 -42.56 -15.12 -5.89
CA PHE A 1055 -44.00 -15.35 -5.76
C PHE A 1055 -44.79 -14.09 -5.40
N GLU A 1056 -44.22 -13.16 -4.63
CA GLU A 1056 -44.91 -11.93 -4.20
C GLU A 1056 -45.37 -11.08 -5.40
N GLY A 1057 -44.58 -11.02 -6.48
CA GLY A 1057 -44.93 -10.32 -7.72
C GLY A 1057 -46.06 -10.94 -8.56
N ARG A 1058 -46.79 -11.95 -8.04
CA ARG A 1058 -47.94 -12.60 -8.72
C ARG A 1058 -49.12 -12.96 -7.80
N MET A 1059 -49.29 -12.29 -6.65
CA MET A 1059 -50.49 -12.41 -5.80
C MET A 1059 -51.15 -11.07 -5.41
N GLU A 1060 -51.16 -10.09 -6.32
CA GLU A 1060 -52.24 -9.10 -6.37
C GLU A 1060 -53.31 -9.57 -7.38
N TYR A 1061 -54.08 -10.61 -7.02
CA TYR A 1061 -55.48 -10.86 -7.42
C TYR A 1061 -56.04 -12.15 -6.79
#